data_AF-A0A015JFP5-F1
#
_entry.id   AF-A0A015JFP5-F1
#
_cell.length_a   1.000
_cell.length_b   1.000
_cell.length_c   1.000
_cell.angle_alpha   90.00
_cell.angle_beta   90.00
_cell.angle_gamma   90.00
#
_symmetry.space_group_name_H-M   'P 1'
#
loop_
_entity.id
_entity.type
_entity.pdbx_description
1 polymer ?
#
loop_
_entity_poly.entity_id
_entity_poly.type
_entity_poly.pdbx_seq_one_letter_code
_entity_poly.pdbx_strand_id
1 'polypeptide(L)'
;MSAKLTKKKKEGTEKVDVAVCLSAEKYIIPLRLEDSLTKVREELVKISEINMNEKLFDNGIGIIPFKMEDTFKLKGIVRKTKSYELLLKVNLWKHLNETLKFKLDYGFKMTLKKASERAFAMSDCNVFPLATRQLTVKNESNDDQTAGKELSFNSDLDTAGIPLSFGISGNKSSVTGTNSSDETTYYYKNRLEFKEYLEPTENFLAEVKNAMNLNDPDPRKFKKIVERYGQIIPTEIIMGGKDYKKEFGTSKDKSQGFMANIKIPCVEGRISSSDSKKSSSLHTEESEQDWVCIEYNNCINIFQLLVDYLKREDLREDICKVLDEDLRKNLRERIFSIIGERILHSGIETCICTFNGGGSFIEEFKTIPKKILDMISEEADISIFAVVFDTKDKKKSFLNVKFKAFSKDKDDDFFNCQIICHQGQKPKYVICCNQKDSELSGCDLKIKYMIVGKYTNFNSIDYDELDSDIQLKVIKNDINQKFNKSILPGDSSDHFIGTPVLKDSKGLKGLNQGSIVGHYFYTEQDNVGVFTFNYCPRQKKYVDLPTFSFYTLKISNIYGTSNGFNYKYKSEIYKEIDHPKYFSLYSKNNFRPIFFKYAINEIGLKKISCKCNNCNVCNDSSKFSKENFDFKYFYLPNYEKI
;
A
#
# COMPACT_ATOMS: atom_id res chain seq x y z
N MET A 1 -17.94 -39.27 -83.24
CA MET A 1 -16.64 -39.71 -82.72
C MET A 1 -15.83 -38.50 -82.26
N SER A 2 -15.51 -38.51 -80.96
CA SER A 2 -14.27 -38.04 -80.33
C SER A 2 -13.88 -36.55 -80.35
N ALA A 3 -14.33 -35.88 -79.28
CA ALA A 3 -13.55 -35.18 -78.25
C ALA A 3 -12.41 -34.23 -78.68
N LYS A 4 -12.68 -32.92 -78.59
CA LYS A 4 -11.66 -31.88 -78.38
C LYS A 4 -11.36 -31.75 -76.88
N LEU A 5 -10.13 -32.05 -76.52
CA LEU A 5 -9.53 -31.73 -75.22
C LEU A 5 -9.51 -30.21 -74.99
N THR A 6 -10.24 -29.73 -73.98
CA THR A 6 -9.95 -28.45 -73.32
C THR A 6 -9.06 -28.72 -72.12
N LYS A 7 -7.76 -28.43 -72.24
CA LYS A 7 -6.84 -28.33 -71.11
C LYS A 7 -7.25 -27.13 -70.25
N LYS A 8 -7.95 -27.38 -69.14
CA LYS A 8 -7.99 -26.45 -68.00
C LYS A 8 -6.57 -26.37 -67.42
N LYS A 9 -5.94 -25.21 -67.54
CA LYS A 9 -4.71 -24.84 -66.84
C LYS A 9 -5.00 -24.93 -65.34
N LYS A 10 -4.25 -25.76 -64.59
CA LYS A 10 -4.26 -25.78 -63.13
C LYS A 10 -3.63 -24.48 -62.63
N GLU A 11 -4.43 -23.44 -62.42
CA GLU A 11 -4.04 -22.34 -61.53
C GLU A 11 -4.21 -22.84 -60.09
N GLY A 12 -3.10 -23.05 -59.38
CA GLY A 12 -3.17 -23.50 -57.99
C GLY A 12 -1.86 -23.91 -57.33
N THR A 13 -0.73 -23.97 -58.06
CA THR A 13 0.55 -24.45 -57.50
C THR A 13 1.74 -23.52 -57.67
N GLU A 14 1.62 -22.41 -58.39
CA GLU A 14 2.75 -21.54 -58.76
C GLU A 14 2.92 -20.40 -57.74
N LYS A 15 4.13 -20.27 -57.16
CA LYS A 15 4.53 -19.11 -56.35
C LYS A 15 4.73 -17.92 -57.30
N VAL A 16 4.27 -16.74 -56.90
CA VAL A 16 4.47 -15.49 -57.64
C VAL A 16 5.32 -14.54 -56.81
N ASP A 17 6.08 -13.69 -57.48
CA ASP A 17 6.87 -12.65 -56.82
C ASP A 17 5.95 -11.57 -56.27
N VAL A 18 5.94 -11.44 -54.93
CA VAL A 18 5.19 -10.43 -54.20
C VAL A 18 6.19 -9.45 -53.58
N ALA A 19 6.05 -8.17 -53.92
CA ALA A 19 6.81 -7.09 -53.31
C ALA A 19 6.18 -6.74 -51.95
N VAL A 20 6.81 -7.19 -50.87
CA VAL A 20 6.44 -6.88 -49.49
C VAL A 20 7.03 -5.52 -49.13
N CYS A 21 6.16 -4.55 -48.92
CA CYS A 21 6.49 -3.15 -48.67
C CYS A 21 6.50 -2.87 -47.17
N LEU A 22 7.65 -2.42 -46.65
CA LEU A 22 7.89 -2.01 -45.27
C LEU A 22 8.19 -0.51 -45.23
N SER A 23 7.17 0.35 -45.13
CA SER A 23 7.29 1.82 -45.11
C SER A 23 8.17 2.44 -46.24
N ALA A 24 9.50 2.35 -46.14
CA ALA A 24 10.49 2.82 -47.13
C ALA A 24 11.19 1.70 -47.93
N GLU A 25 11.12 0.44 -47.50
CA GLU A 25 11.84 -0.69 -48.11
C GLU A 25 10.89 -1.66 -48.82
N LYS A 26 11.39 -2.37 -49.85
CA LYS A 26 10.63 -3.38 -50.60
C LYS A 26 11.43 -4.67 -50.75
N TYR A 27 10.81 -5.78 -50.36
CA TYR A 27 11.38 -7.12 -50.44
C TYR A 27 10.58 -7.96 -51.41
N ILE A 28 11.22 -8.52 -52.45
CA ILE A 28 10.53 -9.40 -53.41
C ILE A 28 10.60 -10.83 -52.91
N ILE A 29 9.45 -11.41 -52.60
CA ILE A 29 9.35 -12.72 -51.95
C ILE A 29 8.38 -13.61 -52.74
N PRO A 30 8.78 -14.83 -53.10
CA PRO A 30 7.90 -15.76 -53.81
C PRO A 30 6.85 -16.36 -52.86
N LEU A 31 5.60 -15.91 -52.99
CA LEU A 31 4.46 -16.32 -52.17
C LEU A 31 3.35 -16.91 -53.05
N ARG A 32 2.43 -17.70 -52.47
CA ARG A 32 1.25 -18.18 -53.21
C ARG A 32 0.04 -17.31 -52.91
N LEU A 33 -0.65 -16.87 -53.95
CA LEU A 33 -1.81 -15.98 -53.82
C LEU A 33 -3.02 -16.63 -53.12
N GLU A 34 -3.13 -17.96 -53.20
CA GLU A 34 -4.22 -18.71 -52.56
C GLU A 34 -3.92 -19.12 -51.12
N ASP A 35 -2.70 -18.88 -50.62
CA ASP A 35 -2.35 -19.17 -49.22
C ASP A 35 -3.11 -18.22 -48.29
N SER A 36 -3.49 -18.75 -47.12
CA SER A 36 -4.01 -17.94 -46.03
C SER A 36 -2.93 -17.02 -45.49
N LEU A 37 -3.30 -15.91 -44.87
CA LEU A 37 -2.34 -14.96 -44.34
C LEU A 37 -1.48 -15.56 -43.21
N THR A 38 -2.01 -16.54 -42.47
CA THR A 38 -1.24 -17.31 -41.47
C THR A 38 -0.06 -18.04 -42.11
N LYS A 39 -0.29 -18.74 -43.23
CA LYS A 39 0.78 -19.42 -43.97
C LYS A 39 1.75 -18.43 -44.60
N VAL A 40 1.25 -17.31 -45.09
CA VAL A 40 2.10 -16.23 -45.60
C VAL A 40 3.00 -15.69 -44.49
N ARG A 41 2.45 -15.48 -43.29
CA ARG A 41 3.20 -15.02 -42.12
C ARG A 41 4.31 -16.00 -41.74
N GLU A 42 4.04 -17.30 -41.72
CA GLU A 42 5.06 -18.34 -41.47
C GLU A 42 6.22 -18.28 -42.48
N GLU A 43 5.93 -18.00 -43.76
CA GLU A 43 6.97 -17.82 -44.77
C GLU A 43 7.75 -16.50 -44.57
N LEU A 44 7.07 -15.42 -44.17
CA LEU A 44 7.70 -14.12 -43.92
C LEU A 44 8.57 -14.10 -42.64
N VAL A 45 8.20 -14.84 -41.60
CA VAL A 45 8.99 -14.97 -40.35
C VAL A 45 10.37 -15.58 -40.60
N LYS A 46 10.53 -16.40 -41.65
CA LYS A 46 11.82 -17.02 -42.02
C LYS A 46 12.83 -16.01 -42.56
N ILE A 47 12.40 -14.78 -42.87
CA ILE A 47 13.22 -13.72 -43.45
C ILE A 47 13.61 -12.77 -42.32
N SER A 48 14.89 -12.74 -41.96
CA SER A 48 15.42 -11.95 -40.84
C SER A 48 15.07 -10.46 -40.89
N GLU A 49 15.01 -9.91 -42.10
CA GLU A 49 14.73 -8.51 -42.40
C GLU A 49 13.24 -8.15 -42.19
N ILE A 50 12.37 -9.16 -42.15
CA ILE A 50 10.93 -9.00 -41.94
C ILE A 50 10.54 -9.52 -40.56
N ASN A 51 10.71 -8.66 -39.54
CA ASN A 51 10.15 -8.93 -38.22
C ASN A 51 8.61 -8.86 -38.24
N MET A 52 7.95 -9.98 -38.50
CA MET A 52 6.49 -10.07 -38.52
C MET A 52 5.84 -9.90 -37.14
N ASN A 53 6.60 -9.97 -36.04
CA ASN A 53 6.05 -9.79 -34.69
C ASN A 53 5.64 -8.34 -34.39
N GLU A 54 6.20 -7.39 -35.13
CA GLU A 54 5.91 -5.95 -35.06
C GLU A 54 4.97 -5.47 -36.16
N LYS A 55 4.64 -6.36 -37.10
CA LYS A 55 3.99 -6.02 -38.38
C LYS A 55 2.65 -6.72 -38.54
N LEU A 56 1.68 -5.96 -39.05
CA LEU A 56 0.34 -6.43 -39.34
C LEU A 56 0.02 -6.27 -40.82
N PHE A 57 -0.75 -7.20 -41.38
CA PHE A 57 -1.20 -7.12 -42.77
C PHE A 57 -2.20 -5.97 -42.93
N ASP A 58 -2.01 -5.14 -43.96
CA ASP A 58 -2.92 -4.07 -44.34
C ASP A 58 -3.60 -4.41 -45.67
N ASN A 59 -4.92 -4.38 -45.72
CA ASN A 59 -5.69 -4.65 -46.94
C ASN A 59 -6.06 -3.37 -47.72
N GLY A 60 -5.56 -2.22 -47.30
CA GLY A 60 -5.83 -0.92 -47.90
C GLY A 60 -7.08 -0.20 -47.35
N ILE A 61 -7.93 -0.90 -46.59
CA ILE A 61 -9.07 -0.33 -45.84
C ILE A 61 -8.73 -0.29 -44.35
N GLY A 62 -7.97 -1.26 -43.86
CA GLY A 62 -7.54 -1.34 -42.47
C GLY A 62 -6.60 -2.51 -42.21
N ILE A 63 -6.18 -2.62 -40.94
CA ILE A 63 -5.31 -3.70 -40.47
C ILE A 63 -6.14 -4.98 -40.29
N ILE A 64 -5.62 -6.11 -40.77
CA ILE A 64 -6.23 -7.43 -40.58
C ILE A 64 -5.80 -8.02 -39.22
N PRO A 65 -6.74 -8.35 -38.33
CA PRO A 65 -6.43 -9.07 -37.08
C PRO A 65 -5.99 -10.52 -37.33
N PHE A 66 -5.14 -11.06 -36.45
CA PHE A 66 -4.62 -12.43 -36.54
C PHE A 66 -5.71 -13.52 -36.69
N LYS A 67 -6.81 -13.48 -35.93
CA LYS A 67 -7.97 -14.40 -36.06
C LYS A 67 -8.55 -14.47 -37.47
N MET A 68 -8.44 -13.36 -38.19
CA MET A 68 -8.97 -13.27 -39.53
C MET A 68 -7.93 -13.74 -40.56
N GLU A 69 -6.64 -13.88 -40.20
CA GLU A 69 -5.59 -14.26 -41.15
C GLU A 69 -5.86 -15.59 -41.86
N ASP A 70 -6.50 -16.56 -41.21
CA ASP A 70 -6.92 -17.81 -41.86
C ASP A 70 -8.11 -17.66 -42.80
N THR A 71 -8.96 -16.65 -42.56
CA THR A 71 -10.13 -16.35 -43.40
C THR A 71 -9.77 -15.55 -44.64
N PHE A 72 -8.67 -14.77 -44.56
CA PHE A 72 -8.18 -13.97 -45.67
C PHE A 72 -7.14 -14.76 -46.48
N LYS A 73 -7.24 -14.63 -47.81
CA LYS A 73 -6.23 -15.12 -48.73
C LYS A 73 -5.33 -13.97 -49.17
N LEU A 74 -4.07 -14.27 -49.46
CA LEU A 74 -3.12 -13.27 -49.93
C LEU A 74 -3.64 -12.46 -51.12
N LYS A 75 -4.30 -13.12 -52.08
CA LYS A 75 -4.92 -12.47 -53.26
C LYS A 75 -5.92 -11.37 -52.92
N GLY A 76 -6.55 -11.44 -51.76
CA GLY A 76 -7.57 -10.50 -51.31
C GLY A 76 -7.00 -9.22 -50.73
N ILE A 77 -5.69 -9.16 -50.49
CA ILE A 77 -5.02 -8.04 -49.81
C ILE A 77 -3.89 -7.43 -50.63
N VAL A 78 -3.31 -8.19 -51.56
CA VAL A 78 -2.26 -7.68 -52.44
C VAL A 78 -2.84 -6.72 -53.48
N ARG A 79 -2.18 -5.58 -53.67
CA ARG A 79 -2.52 -4.65 -54.75
C ARG A 79 -1.77 -5.05 -56.01
N LYS A 80 -2.49 -5.24 -57.11
CA LYS A 80 -1.89 -5.53 -58.41
C LYS A 80 -1.68 -4.22 -59.16
N THR A 81 -0.43 -3.74 -59.22
CA THR A 81 -0.03 -2.62 -60.07
C THR A 81 0.75 -3.16 -61.27
N LYS A 82 2.08 -3.13 -61.22
CA LYS A 82 2.99 -3.82 -62.17
C LYS A 82 3.44 -5.20 -61.66
N SER A 83 3.51 -5.35 -60.33
CA SER A 83 3.73 -6.60 -59.58
C SER A 83 2.67 -6.72 -58.48
N TYR A 84 2.58 -7.86 -57.81
CA TYR A 84 1.76 -7.99 -56.60
C TYR A 84 2.48 -7.27 -55.44
N GLU A 85 1.83 -6.29 -54.82
CA GLU A 85 2.38 -5.54 -53.68
C GLU A 85 1.60 -5.88 -52.40
N LEU A 86 2.32 -6.27 -51.35
CA LEU A 86 1.79 -6.54 -50.02
C LEU A 86 2.24 -5.44 -49.07
N LEU A 87 1.31 -4.76 -48.40
CA LEU A 87 1.60 -3.71 -47.43
C LEU A 87 1.60 -4.29 -46.02
N LEU A 88 2.70 -4.10 -45.30
CA LEU A 88 2.79 -4.38 -43.87
C LEU A 88 2.88 -3.06 -43.12
N LYS A 89 1.99 -2.85 -42.15
CA LYS A 89 2.09 -1.71 -41.24
C LYS A 89 2.89 -2.08 -40.00
N VAL A 90 3.85 -1.22 -39.68
CA VAL A 90 4.49 -1.12 -38.36
C VAL A 90 3.51 -0.42 -37.42
N ASN A 91 3.56 -0.72 -36.12
CA ASN A 91 2.82 -0.11 -35.00
C ASN A 91 1.71 -0.99 -34.40
N LEU A 92 2.06 -2.23 -34.02
CA LEU A 92 1.22 -3.10 -33.19
C LEU A 92 0.67 -2.34 -31.97
N TRP A 93 1.51 -1.57 -31.26
CA TRP A 93 1.08 -0.83 -30.07
C TRP A 93 0.04 0.25 -30.37
N LYS A 94 0.16 0.97 -31.50
CA LYS A 94 -0.81 2.01 -31.89
C LYS A 94 -2.17 1.38 -32.18
N HIS A 95 -2.17 0.24 -32.85
CA HIS A 95 -3.39 -0.54 -33.06
C HIS A 95 -3.97 -1.04 -31.73
N LEU A 96 -3.14 -1.59 -30.84
CA LEU A 96 -3.56 -2.04 -29.51
C LEU A 96 -4.14 -0.88 -28.67
N ASN A 97 -3.47 0.26 -28.64
CA ASN A 97 -3.82 1.38 -27.77
C ASN A 97 -5.00 2.20 -28.32
N GLU A 98 -4.97 2.57 -29.60
CA GLU A 98 -5.97 3.45 -30.22
C GLU A 98 -7.16 2.68 -30.81
N THR A 99 -6.91 1.58 -31.52
CA THR A 99 -7.97 0.84 -32.24
C THR A 99 -8.68 -0.15 -31.32
N LEU A 100 -7.92 -0.97 -30.60
CA LEU A 100 -8.46 -1.96 -29.66
C LEU A 100 -8.73 -1.36 -28.26
N LYS A 101 -8.43 -0.07 -28.09
CA LYS A 101 -8.74 0.72 -26.87
C LYS A 101 -8.23 0.06 -25.60
N PHE A 102 -7.07 -0.62 -25.68
CA PHE A 102 -6.45 -1.18 -24.48
C PHE A 102 -5.98 -0.11 -23.51
N LYS A 103 -5.84 1.16 -23.91
CA LYS A 103 -5.50 2.27 -22.99
C LYS A 103 -4.24 1.95 -22.18
N LEU A 104 -3.18 1.55 -22.87
CA LEU A 104 -1.91 1.09 -22.30
C LEU A 104 -1.18 2.20 -21.53
N ASP A 105 -1.39 3.45 -21.94
CA ASP A 105 -0.85 4.67 -21.33
C ASP A 105 -1.73 5.25 -20.20
N TYR A 106 -2.80 4.54 -19.81
CA TYR A 106 -3.63 4.92 -18.68
C TYR A 106 -3.15 4.26 -17.40
N GLY A 107 -3.09 5.02 -16.32
CA GLY A 107 -2.79 4.49 -15.00
C GLY A 107 -3.91 3.59 -14.47
N PHE A 108 -3.60 2.87 -13.40
CA PHE A 108 -4.51 2.04 -12.62
C PHE A 108 -4.70 2.63 -11.23
N LYS A 109 -5.93 2.57 -10.74
CA LYS A 109 -6.26 2.75 -9.32
C LYS A 109 -5.82 1.51 -8.54
N MET A 110 -5.68 1.63 -7.22
CA MET A 110 -5.35 0.48 -6.36
C MET A 110 -6.35 -0.68 -6.49
N THR A 111 -7.62 -0.38 -6.81
CA THR A 111 -8.65 -1.39 -7.11
C THR A 111 -8.49 -2.08 -8.48
N LEU A 112 -7.32 -1.95 -9.12
CA LEU A 112 -7.00 -2.46 -10.47
C LEU A 112 -7.95 -1.99 -11.58
N LYS A 113 -8.63 -0.87 -11.34
CA LYS A 113 -9.48 -0.20 -12.35
C LYS A 113 -8.64 0.81 -13.11
N LYS A 114 -8.76 0.81 -14.43
CA LYS A 114 -8.14 1.84 -15.28
C LYS A 114 -8.65 3.23 -14.91
N ALA A 115 -7.75 4.21 -14.99
CA ALA A 115 -8.04 5.61 -14.78
C ALA A 115 -9.00 6.16 -15.85
N SER A 116 -9.67 7.26 -15.50
CA SER A 116 -10.54 7.97 -16.46
C SER A 116 -9.73 8.76 -17.48
N GLU A 117 -8.57 9.26 -17.06
CA GLU A 117 -7.68 10.10 -17.86
C GLU A 117 -6.26 9.54 -17.82
N ARG A 118 -5.44 9.89 -18.82
CA ARG A 118 -4.04 9.43 -18.90
C ARG A 118 -3.11 10.51 -18.35
N ALA A 119 -2.24 10.15 -17.41
CA ALA A 119 -1.20 11.07 -16.93
C ALA A 119 -0.10 11.25 -17.99
N PHE A 120 0.18 10.17 -18.72
CA PHE A 120 1.23 10.10 -19.74
C PHE A 120 0.62 9.71 -21.09
N ALA A 121 1.25 10.17 -22.17
CA ALA A 121 0.96 9.75 -23.53
C ALA A 121 2.13 8.89 -24.03
N MET A 122 1.81 7.71 -24.51
CA MET A 122 2.78 6.80 -25.10
C MET A 122 3.04 7.17 -26.57
N SER A 123 4.30 7.35 -26.95
CA SER A 123 4.72 7.68 -28.32
C SER A 123 5.25 6.48 -29.12
N ASP A 124 5.73 5.43 -28.45
CA ASP A 124 6.22 4.19 -29.05
C ASP A 124 6.35 3.02 -28.03
N CYS A 125 6.77 1.84 -28.47
CA CYS A 125 7.28 0.76 -27.60
C CYS A 125 8.35 -0.11 -28.26
N ASN A 126 9.16 -0.75 -27.42
CA ASN A 126 9.97 -1.90 -27.82
C ASN A 126 9.11 -3.17 -27.76
N VAL A 127 9.12 -3.96 -28.83
CA VAL A 127 8.39 -5.24 -28.91
C VAL A 127 9.38 -6.39 -28.85
N PHE A 128 9.16 -7.29 -27.90
CA PHE A 128 9.97 -8.49 -27.75
C PHE A 128 9.09 -9.73 -27.98
N PRO A 129 9.42 -10.59 -28.96
CA PRO A 129 8.71 -11.84 -29.13
C PRO A 129 8.99 -12.77 -27.95
N LEU A 130 7.95 -13.43 -27.43
CA LEU A 130 8.10 -14.47 -26.42
C LEU A 130 8.06 -15.84 -27.09
N ALA A 131 8.85 -16.79 -26.57
CA ALA A 131 8.68 -18.18 -26.95
C ALA A 131 7.25 -18.63 -26.58
N THR A 132 6.57 -19.33 -27.50
CA THR A 132 5.17 -19.73 -27.35
C THR A 132 4.98 -20.50 -26.05
N ARG A 133 4.46 -19.81 -25.03
CA ARG A 133 4.16 -20.38 -23.71
C ARG A 133 2.65 -20.43 -23.57
N GLN A 134 2.15 -21.58 -23.13
CA GLN A 134 0.74 -21.79 -22.85
C GLN A 134 0.58 -22.02 -21.35
N LEU A 135 -0.37 -21.33 -20.72
CA LEU A 135 -0.74 -21.53 -19.33
C LEU A 135 -2.23 -21.81 -19.24
N THR A 136 -2.58 -23.00 -18.78
CA THR A 136 -3.98 -23.38 -18.52
C THR A 136 -4.27 -23.31 -17.03
N VAL A 137 -5.28 -22.55 -16.68
CA VAL A 137 -5.80 -22.36 -15.32
C VAL A 137 -7.19 -22.99 -15.26
N LYS A 138 -7.39 -23.93 -14.34
CA LYS A 138 -8.70 -24.52 -14.05
C LYS A 138 -9.21 -24.02 -12.71
N ASN A 139 -10.43 -23.49 -12.71
CA ASN A 139 -11.12 -23.00 -11.52
C ASN A 139 -12.41 -23.80 -11.33
N GLU A 140 -12.51 -24.51 -10.21
CA GLU A 140 -13.78 -25.09 -9.76
C GLU A 140 -14.47 -24.04 -8.87
N SER A 141 -15.59 -23.46 -9.31
CA SER A 141 -16.37 -22.53 -8.48
C SER A 141 -17.86 -22.88 -8.48
N ASN A 142 -18.48 -22.77 -7.30
CA ASN A 142 -19.92 -22.98 -7.08
C ASN A 142 -20.76 -21.70 -7.31
N ASP A 143 -20.16 -20.62 -7.83
CA ASP A 143 -20.83 -19.32 -8.01
C ASP A 143 -20.85 -18.91 -9.49
N ASP A 144 -22.06 -18.65 -9.99
CA ASP A 144 -22.36 -18.33 -11.39
C ASP A 144 -22.16 -16.85 -11.76
N GLN A 145 -21.42 -16.07 -10.95
CA GLN A 145 -21.12 -14.67 -11.25
C GLN A 145 -19.74 -14.54 -11.91
N THR A 146 -19.72 -14.74 -13.23
CA THR A 146 -18.59 -14.41 -14.11
C THR A 146 -18.45 -12.90 -14.26
N ALA A 147 -17.76 -12.24 -13.33
CA ALA A 147 -17.23 -10.89 -13.52
C ALA A 147 -15.85 -10.74 -12.86
N GLY A 148 -14.79 -10.81 -13.67
CA GLY A 148 -13.45 -10.30 -13.31
C GLY A 148 -12.46 -11.33 -12.77
N LYS A 149 -12.09 -12.37 -13.53
CA LYS A 149 -10.90 -13.19 -13.21
C LYS A 149 -9.62 -12.52 -13.74
N GLU A 150 -9.23 -11.53 -12.95
CA GLU A 150 -7.93 -10.93 -12.54
C GLU A 150 -6.71 -10.85 -13.49
N LEU A 151 -6.19 -9.62 -13.59
CA LEU A 151 -4.94 -9.21 -14.23
C LEU A 151 -3.77 -9.60 -13.31
N SER A 152 -2.77 -10.31 -13.81
CA SER A 152 -1.54 -10.53 -13.04
C SER A 152 -0.64 -9.31 -13.17
N PHE A 153 -0.41 -8.63 -12.04
CA PHE A 153 0.66 -7.66 -11.92
C PHE A 153 1.90 -8.42 -11.43
N ASN A 154 3.05 -8.25 -12.09
CA ASN A 154 4.34 -8.63 -11.52
C ASN A 154 5.07 -7.34 -11.18
N SER A 155 5.14 -7.03 -9.90
CA SER A 155 5.86 -5.85 -9.44
C SER A 155 6.57 -6.14 -8.14
N ASP A 156 7.82 -5.69 -8.02
CA ASP A 156 8.53 -5.48 -6.76
C ASP A 156 7.97 -4.25 -6.00
N LEU A 157 6.65 -4.05 -6.07
CA LEU A 157 5.95 -3.03 -5.31
C LEU A 157 5.86 -3.53 -3.88
N ASP A 158 6.84 -3.14 -3.06
CA ASP A 158 6.79 -3.23 -1.60
C ASP A 158 5.71 -2.27 -1.05
N THR A 159 4.45 -2.48 -1.40
CA THR A 159 3.28 -1.94 -0.68
C THR A 159 3.02 -2.82 0.53
N ALA A 160 2.63 -2.21 1.66
CA ALA A 160 2.47 -2.86 2.95
C ALA A 160 1.76 -4.22 2.87
N GLY A 161 2.53 -5.32 2.97
CA GLY A 161 2.00 -6.67 3.17
C GLY A 161 1.23 -7.30 2.00
N ILE A 162 1.18 -6.69 0.82
CA ILE A 162 0.62 -7.31 -0.38
C ILE A 162 1.72 -7.30 -1.44
N PRO A 163 2.45 -8.42 -1.62
CA PRO A 163 3.05 -8.70 -2.91
C PRO A 163 1.91 -8.57 -3.93
N LEU A 164 1.99 -7.62 -4.84
CA LEU A 164 1.19 -7.64 -6.07
C LEU A 164 1.71 -8.81 -6.91
N SER A 165 1.42 -10.01 -6.42
CA SER A 165 1.41 -11.29 -7.09
C SER A 165 0.07 -11.90 -6.69
N PHE A 166 -1.02 -11.35 -7.24
CA PHE A 166 -2.34 -11.95 -7.07
C PHE A 166 -2.37 -13.24 -7.90
N GLY A 167 -1.93 -14.32 -7.28
CA GLY A 167 -2.27 -15.67 -7.71
C GLY A 167 -3.77 -15.88 -7.46
N ILE A 168 -4.44 -16.38 -8.49
CA ILE A 168 -5.87 -16.72 -8.56
C ILE A 168 -6.42 -17.18 -7.19
N SER A 169 -7.14 -16.30 -6.50
CA SER A 169 -7.80 -16.61 -5.25
C SER A 169 -9.30 -16.78 -5.50
N GLY A 170 -9.77 -18.03 -5.51
CA GLY A 170 -11.20 -18.33 -5.53
C GLY A 170 -11.85 -17.90 -4.22
N ASN A 171 -12.76 -16.92 -4.28
CA ASN A 171 -13.62 -16.58 -3.15
C ASN A 171 -14.51 -17.79 -2.80
N LYS A 172 -14.45 -18.25 -1.55
CA LYS A 172 -15.44 -19.18 -0.99
C LYS A 172 -16.64 -18.37 -0.50
N SER A 173 -17.70 -18.28 -1.29
CA SER A 173 -19.03 -17.99 -0.77
C SER A 173 -19.77 -19.30 -0.50
N SER A 174 -20.49 -19.36 0.61
CA SER A 174 -21.23 -20.52 1.08
C SER A 174 -22.67 -20.48 0.54
N VAL A 175 -22.89 -20.89 -0.70
CA VAL A 175 -24.21 -21.24 -1.21
C VAL A 175 -24.12 -22.53 -2.01
N THR A 176 -24.99 -23.49 -1.71
CA THR A 176 -25.11 -24.76 -2.43
C THR A 176 -25.78 -24.52 -3.78
N GLY A 177 -24.98 -24.51 -4.85
CA GLY A 177 -25.40 -24.36 -6.24
C GLY A 177 -24.38 -24.97 -7.19
N THR A 178 -24.87 -25.48 -8.33
CA THR A 178 -24.19 -26.16 -9.46
C THR A 178 -22.66 -26.07 -9.55
N ASN A 179 -21.99 -27.23 -9.66
CA ASN A 179 -20.56 -27.31 -9.93
C ASN A 179 -20.30 -26.81 -11.36
N SER A 180 -19.76 -25.59 -11.49
CA SER A 180 -19.22 -25.08 -12.75
C SER A 180 -17.70 -25.19 -12.71
N SER A 181 -17.11 -25.76 -13.75
CA SER A 181 -15.66 -25.74 -13.95
C SER A 181 -15.33 -24.78 -15.09
N ASP A 182 -14.55 -23.76 -14.75
CA ASP A 182 -14.02 -22.78 -15.69
C ASP A 182 -12.58 -23.15 -16.03
N GLU A 183 -12.26 -23.27 -17.31
CA GLU A 183 -10.90 -23.43 -17.82
C GLU A 183 -10.52 -22.20 -18.64
N THR A 184 -9.41 -21.57 -18.29
CA THR A 184 -8.84 -20.46 -19.07
C THR A 184 -7.43 -20.82 -19.51
N THR A 185 -7.18 -20.74 -20.81
CA THR A 185 -5.88 -20.98 -21.40
C THR A 185 -5.32 -19.69 -21.97
N TYR A 186 -4.17 -19.26 -21.47
CA TYR A 186 -3.45 -18.08 -21.92
C TYR A 186 -2.32 -18.47 -22.88
N TYR A 187 -2.18 -17.72 -23.97
CA TYR A 187 -1.12 -17.90 -24.97
C TYR A 187 -0.27 -16.65 -25.03
N TYR A 188 0.94 -16.73 -24.49
CA TYR A 188 1.87 -15.62 -24.41
C TYR A 188 2.46 -15.34 -25.78
N LYS A 189 2.31 -14.11 -26.29
CA LYS A 189 2.75 -13.72 -27.64
C LYS A 189 3.93 -12.77 -27.58
N ASN A 190 3.72 -11.57 -27.04
CA ASN A 190 4.70 -10.49 -27.09
C ASN A 190 4.82 -9.78 -25.74
N ARG A 191 6.03 -9.37 -25.39
CA ARG A 191 6.31 -8.42 -24.31
C ARG A 191 6.49 -7.03 -24.92
N LEU A 192 5.79 -6.04 -24.40
CA LEU A 192 5.91 -4.64 -24.80
C LEU A 192 6.53 -3.85 -23.67
N GLU A 193 7.59 -3.10 -23.95
CA GLU A 193 8.25 -2.22 -22.99
C GLU A 193 8.22 -0.78 -23.50
N PHE A 194 7.71 0.13 -22.68
CA PHE A 194 7.41 1.47 -23.14
C PHE A 194 7.70 2.59 -22.14
N LYS A 195 8.47 2.29 -21.07
CA LYS A 195 8.89 3.28 -20.08
C LYS A 195 9.47 4.55 -20.72
N GLU A 196 10.39 4.37 -21.67
CA GLU A 196 11.12 5.49 -22.27
C GLU A 196 10.26 6.37 -23.18
N TYR A 197 9.14 5.83 -23.66
CA TYR A 197 8.23 6.47 -24.60
C TYR A 197 6.98 7.07 -23.94
N LEU A 198 6.96 7.18 -22.60
CA LEU A 198 5.88 7.84 -21.85
C LEU A 198 6.24 9.31 -21.60
N GLU A 199 5.45 10.21 -22.18
CA GLU A 199 5.58 11.66 -21.95
C GLU A 199 4.42 12.19 -21.11
N PRO A 200 4.66 13.04 -20.09
CA PRO A 200 3.58 13.58 -19.26
C PRO A 200 2.69 14.51 -20.09
N THR A 201 1.38 14.43 -19.85
CA THR A 201 0.41 15.30 -20.52
C THR A 201 0.36 16.69 -19.89
N GLU A 202 0.00 17.71 -20.68
CA GLU A 202 -0.13 19.09 -20.19
C GLU A 202 -1.13 19.22 -19.04
N ASN A 203 -2.28 18.54 -19.12
CA ASN A 203 -3.30 18.54 -18.06
C ASN A 203 -2.76 17.99 -16.74
N PHE A 204 -2.06 16.85 -16.80
CA PHE A 204 -1.44 16.24 -15.63
C PHE A 204 -0.40 17.18 -14.99
N LEU A 205 0.48 17.77 -15.80
CA LEU A 205 1.49 18.72 -15.31
C LEU A 205 0.85 19.96 -14.67
N ALA A 206 -0.21 20.50 -15.26
CA ALA A 206 -0.93 21.65 -14.71
C ALA A 206 -1.55 21.34 -13.34
N GLU A 207 -2.16 20.15 -13.18
CA GLU A 207 -2.71 19.72 -11.90
C GLU A 207 -1.62 19.48 -10.84
N VAL A 208 -0.51 18.85 -11.21
CA VAL A 208 0.64 18.68 -10.31
C VAL A 208 1.17 20.03 -9.88
N LYS A 209 1.39 20.97 -10.81
CA LYS A 209 1.83 22.33 -10.48
C LYS A 209 0.86 23.03 -9.51
N ASN A 210 -0.45 22.87 -9.71
CA ASN A 210 -1.46 23.43 -8.81
C ASN A 210 -1.40 22.79 -7.41
N ALA A 211 -1.24 21.47 -7.33
CA ALA A 211 -1.07 20.73 -6.08
C ALA A 211 0.20 21.11 -5.31
N MET A 212 1.21 21.63 -6.01
CA MET A 212 2.49 22.04 -5.45
C MET A 212 2.55 23.47 -4.92
N ASN A 213 1.42 24.19 -4.90
CA ASN A 213 1.40 25.57 -4.41
C ASN A 213 1.59 25.62 -2.88
N LEU A 214 2.75 26.08 -2.42
CA LEU A 214 3.09 26.18 -1.00
C LEU A 214 2.31 27.27 -0.25
N ASN A 215 1.70 28.22 -0.96
CA ASN A 215 0.82 29.22 -0.34
C ASN A 215 -0.54 28.64 0.06
N ASP A 216 -0.91 27.48 -0.49
CA ASP A 216 -2.15 26.76 -0.23
C ASP A 216 -1.89 25.23 -0.23
N PRO A 217 -1.14 24.73 0.77
CA PRO A 217 -0.75 23.33 0.83
C PRO A 217 -1.97 22.47 1.20
N ASP A 218 -2.47 21.72 0.24
CA ASP A 218 -3.61 20.81 0.41
C ASP A 218 -3.26 19.42 -0.10
N PRO A 219 -2.96 18.45 0.78
CA PRO A 219 -2.59 17.10 0.38
C PRO A 219 -3.72 16.36 -0.37
N ARG A 220 -4.99 16.78 -0.21
CA ARG A 220 -6.13 16.21 -0.96
C ARG A 220 -6.00 16.40 -2.46
N LYS A 221 -5.27 17.43 -2.91
CA LYS A 221 -5.02 17.65 -4.34
C LYS A 221 -4.29 16.45 -4.95
N PHE A 222 -3.35 15.82 -4.24
CA PHE A 222 -2.67 14.60 -4.71
C PHE A 222 -3.60 13.39 -4.79
N LYS A 223 -4.55 13.26 -3.85
CA LYS A 223 -5.59 12.21 -3.92
C LYS A 223 -6.43 12.36 -5.19
N LYS A 224 -6.93 13.57 -5.46
CA LYS A 224 -7.72 13.87 -6.66
C LYS A 224 -6.96 13.52 -7.95
N ILE A 225 -5.66 13.82 -7.99
CA ILE A 225 -4.79 13.45 -9.12
C ILE A 225 -4.76 11.93 -9.31
N VAL A 226 -4.47 11.13 -8.26
CA VAL A 226 -4.42 9.66 -8.42
C VAL A 226 -5.79 9.03 -8.69
N GLU A 227 -6.88 9.65 -8.24
CA GLU A 227 -8.25 9.22 -8.58
C GLU A 227 -8.60 9.44 -10.05
N ARG A 228 -8.08 10.51 -10.65
CA ARG A 228 -8.32 10.87 -12.06
C ARG A 228 -7.39 10.12 -13.02
N TYR A 229 -6.10 10.07 -12.71
CA TYR A 229 -5.05 9.58 -13.61
C TYR A 229 -4.52 8.18 -13.27
N GLY A 230 -4.93 7.62 -12.12
CA GLY A 230 -4.41 6.36 -11.57
C GLY A 230 -3.23 6.59 -10.64
N GLN A 231 -3.01 5.65 -9.73
CA GLN A 231 -1.89 5.69 -8.78
C GLN A 231 -0.62 5.10 -9.38
N ILE A 232 -0.75 4.01 -10.12
CA ILE A 232 0.37 3.29 -10.76
C ILE A 232 0.15 3.20 -12.26
N ILE A 233 1.24 3.13 -13.03
CA ILE A 233 1.20 2.88 -14.47
C ILE A 233 2.18 1.74 -14.80
N PRO A 234 1.75 0.70 -15.54
CA PRO A 234 2.66 -0.31 -16.05
C PRO A 234 3.62 0.34 -17.06
N THR A 235 4.88 -0.05 -17.03
CA THR A 235 5.85 0.38 -18.04
C THR A 235 6.27 -0.76 -18.96
N GLU A 236 5.79 -1.95 -18.65
CA GLU A 236 5.94 -3.16 -19.42
C GLU A 236 4.64 -3.97 -19.33
N ILE A 237 4.24 -4.62 -20.41
CA ILE A 237 3.12 -5.57 -20.40
C ILE A 237 3.44 -6.81 -21.21
N ILE A 238 2.79 -7.91 -20.86
CA ILE A 238 2.78 -9.13 -21.66
C ILE A 238 1.41 -9.29 -22.29
N MET A 239 1.43 -9.36 -23.61
CA MET A 239 0.26 -9.48 -24.47
C MET A 239 0.15 -10.90 -25.03
N GLY A 240 -1.08 -11.36 -25.20
CA GLY A 240 -1.32 -12.66 -25.80
C GLY A 240 -2.78 -12.99 -26.03
N GLY A 241 -3.06 -14.26 -26.33
CA GLY A 241 -4.41 -14.78 -26.48
C GLY A 241 -4.97 -15.37 -25.19
N LYS A 242 -6.29 -15.48 -25.11
CA LYS A 242 -7.02 -16.15 -24.03
C LYS A 242 -8.17 -16.95 -24.60
N ASP A 243 -8.19 -18.25 -24.33
CA ASP A 243 -9.34 -19.12 -24.58
C ASP A 243 -10.00 -19.43 -23.24
N TYR A 244 -11.31 -19.22 -23.17
CA TYR A 244 -12.13 -19.51 -22.01
C TYR A 244 -13.12 -20.60 -22.37
N LYS A 245 -13.23 -21.61 -21.52
CA LYS A 245 -14.20 -22.70 -21.61
C LYS A 245 -14.90 -22.84 -20.27
N LYS A 246 -16.22 -22.78 -20.26
CA LYS A 246 -17.04 -23.03 -19.08
C LYS A 246 -17.87 -24.28 -19.30
N GLU A 247 -17.75 -25.24 -18.38
CA GLU A 247 -18.53 -26.47 -18.38
C GLU A 247 -19.54 -26.44 -17.24
N PHE A 248 -20.81 -26.71 -17.55
CA PHE A 248 -21.88 -26.83 -16.57
C PHE A 248 -22.13 -28.31 -16.23
N GLY A 249 -21.83 -28.72 -15.00
CA GLY A 249 -22.08 -30.08 -14.52
C GLY A 249 -23.31 -30.17 -13.61
N THR A 250 -24.27 -31.05 -13.95
CA THR A 250 -25.30 -31.49 -12.98
C THR A 250 -24.91 -32.83 -12.37
N SER A 251 -24.49 -32.84 -11.09
CA SER A 251 -24.89 -33.81 -10.04
C SER A 251 -23.81 -34.00 -8.95
N LYS A 252 -24.25 -34.67 -7.87
CA LYS A 252 -23.76 -34.65 -6.49
C LYS A 252 -22.41 -35.33 -6.25
N ASP A 253 -21.62 -34.67 -5.39
CA ASP A 253 -20.65 -35.18 -4.41
C ASP A 253 -19.23 -35.67 -4.82
N LYS A 254 -18.27 -34.96 -4.19
CA LYS A 254 -16.97 -35.37 -3.59
C LYS A 254 -15.64 -35.23 -4.37
N SER A 255 -14.97 -34.09 -4.08
CA SER A 255 -13.56 -33.86 -3.66
C SER A 255 -12.37 -34.55 -4.36
N GLN A 256 -11.38 -33.76 -4.82
CA GLN A 256 -9.98 -33.69 -4.28
C GLN A 256 -9.02 -32.82 -5.14
N GLY A 257 -8.23 -31.96 -4.46
CA GLY A 257 -6.79 -31.80 -4.70
C GLY A 257 -6.28 -30.97 -5.89
N PHE A 258 -5.72 -29.78 -5.58
CA PHE A 258 -5.06 -28.85 -6.50
C PHE A 258 -3.68 -29.34 -6.99
N MET A 259 -3.36 -29.18 -8.29
CA MET A 259 -2.00 -29.33 -8.82
C MET A 259 -1.79 -28.44 -10.06
N ALA A 260 -0.86 -27.49 -9.99
CA ALA A 260 -0.43 -26.69 -11.13
C ALA A 260 0.53 -27.53 -12.00
N ASN A 261 0.11 -27.89 -13.22
CA ASN A 261 0.98 -28.57 -14.18
C ASN A 261 1.54 -27.57 -15.20
N ILE A 262 2.83 -27.28 -15.10
CA ILE A 262 3.60 -26.62 -16.17
C ILE A 262 3.93 -27.69 -17.21
N LYS A 263 3.27 -27.67 -18.37
CA LYS A 263 3.68 -28.48 -19.52
C LYS A 263 4.60 -27.67 -20.44
N ILE A 264 5.84 -28.14 -20.60
CA ILE A 264 6.78 -27.72 -21.64
C ILE A 264 6.60 -28.69 -22.82
N PRO A 265 6.43 -28.26 -24.08
CA PRO A 265 6.25 -29.20 -25.17
C PRO A 265 7.61 -29.66 -25.72
N CYS A 266 7.75 -30.97 -25.91
CA CYS A 266 8.62 -31.53 -26.94
C CYS A 266 7.99 -32.79 -27.55
N VAL A 267 7.85 -32.71 -28.88
CA VAL A 267 7.81 -33.76 -29.90
C VAL A 267 6.52 -34.57 -30.10
N GLU A 268 6.21 -34.65 -31.40
CA GLU A 268 5.16 -35.39 -32.10
C GLU A 268 4.92 -36.82 -31.59
N GLY A 269 3.64 -37.19 -31.48
CA GLY A 269 3.24 -38.58 -31.27
C GLY A 269 1.72 -38.72 -31.18
N ARG A 270 1.11 -39.24 -32.24
CA ARG A 270 -0.30 -39.68 -32.26
C ARG A 270 -0.54 -40.71 -31.16
N ILE A 271 -1.53 -40.49 -30.29
CA ILE A 271 -2.22 -41.58 -29.60
C ILE A 271 -3.72 -41.27 -29.57
N SER A 272 -4.47 -42.13 -30.26
CA SER A 272 -5.91 -42.30 -30.13
C SER A 272 -6.24 -43.05 -28.83
N SER A 273 -7.29 -42.64 -28.11
CA SER A 273 -8.11 -43.60 -27.37
C SER A 273 -9.58 -43.22 -27.45
N SER A 274 -10.36 -44.09 -28.09
CA SER A 274 -11.78 -44.23 -27.88
C SER A 274 -12.07 -44.57 -26.42
N ASP A 275 -13.11 -43.98 -25.81
CA ASP A 275 -14.25 -44.79 -25.38
C ASP A 275 -15.44 -44.00 -24.82
N SER A 276 -16.60 -44.51 -25.24
CA SER A 276 -17.92 -44.51 -24.58
C SER A 276 -18.68 -43.18 -24.42
N LYS A 277 -19.77 -43.11 -25.20
CA LYS A 277 -20.87 -42.15 -25.06
C LYS A 277 -21.56 -42.33 -23.70
N LYS A 278 -21.50 -41.31 -22.84
CA LYS A 278 -22.58 -40.97 -21.89
C LYS A 278 -23.03 -39.55 -22.19
N SER A 279 -24.20 -39.41 -22.79
CA SER A 279 -24.84 -38.13 -23.05
C SER A 279 -25.32 -37.52 -21.74
N SER A 280 -24.48 -36.72 -21.10
CA SER A 280 -24.95 -35.59 -20.30
C SER A 280 -24.88 -34.36 -21.22
N SER A 281 -25.94 -33.56 -21.29
CA SER A 281 -25.94 -32.34 -22.09
C SER A 281 -25.05 -31.30 -21.41
N LEU A 282 -23.75 -31.40 -21.67
CA LEU A 282 -22.77 -30.38 -21.30
C LEU A 282 -23.05 -29.16 -22.15
N HIS A 283 -23.61 -28.12 -21.54
CA HIS A 283 -23.52 -26.80 -22.14
C HIS A 283 -22.07 -26.32 -21.93
N THR A 284 -21.41 -26.00 -23.04
CA THR A 284 -20.06 -25.45 -23.06
C THR A 284 -20.15 -24.04 -23.61
N GLU A 285 -19.79 -23.05 -22.79
CA GLU A 285 -19.55 -21.69 -23.29
C GLU A 285 -18.07 -21.56 -23.59
N GLU A 286 -17.73 -21.32 -24.86
CA GLU A 286 -16.37 -21.08 -25.29
C GLU A 286 -16.24 -19.63 -25.81
N SER A 287 -15.23 -18.91 -25.34
CA SER A 287 -14.89 -17.58 -25.87
C SER A 287 -13.40 -17.48 -26.05
N GLU A 288 -12.97 -17.01 -27.22
CA GLU A 288 -11.55 -16.84 -27.52
C GLU A 288 -11.24 -15.38 -27.83
N GLN A 289 -10.23 -14.83 -27.17
CA GLN A 289 -9.72 -13.49 -27.36
C GLN A 289 -8.29 -13.54 -27.88
N ASP A 290 -8.03 -12.80 -28.93
CA ASP A 290 -6.76 -12.87 -29.66
C ASP A 290 -5.63 -12.09 -29.01
N TRP A 291 -6.04 -10.98 -28.40
CA TRP A 291 -5.20 -10.01 -27.74
C TRP A 291 -5.87 -9.65 -26.43
N VAL A 292 -5.18 -9.93 -25.35
CA VAL A 292 -5.46 -9.48 -23.99
C VAL A 292 -4.14 -9.09 -23.37
N CYS A 293 -4.17 -8.11 -22.46
CA CYS A 293 -3.07 -7.90 -21.53
C CYS A 293 -3.13 -9.06 -20.52
N ILE A 294 -2.16 -9.97 -20.59
CA ILE A 294 -2.04 -11.10 -19.68
C ILE A 294 -1.38 -10.62 -18.40
N GLU A 295 -0.23 -9.94 -18.52
CA GLU A 295 0.52 -9.43 -17.37
C GLU A 295 0.85 -7.94 -17.50
N TYR A 296 0.87 -7.26 -16.35
CA TYR A 296 1.31 -5.89 -16.20
C TYR A 296 2.56 -5.86 -15.32
N ASN A 297 3.67 -5.43 -15.89
CA ASN A 297 4.98 -5.51 -15.26
C ASN A 297 5.53 -4.11 -15.03
N ASN A 298 6.49 -4.01 -14.10
CA ASN A 298 7.20 -2.78 -13.78
C ASN A 298 6.25 -1.59 -13.56
N CYS A 299 5.29 -1.79 -12.66
CA CYS A 299 4.34 -0.74 -12.30
C CYS A 299 5.03 0.32 -11.44
N ILE A 300 4.93 1.58 -11.89
CA ILE A 300 5.57 2.72 -11.25
C ILE A 300 4.49 3.71 -10.82
N ASN A 301 4.63 4.32 -9.64
CA ASN A 301 3.75 5.42 -9.25
C ASN A 301 3.90 6.61 -10.20
N ILE A 302 2.78 7.23 -10.57
CA ILE A 302 2.77 8.32 -11.57
C ILE A 302 3.66 9.52 -11.20
N PHE A 303 3.82 9.84 -9.91
CA PHE A 303 4.71 10.91 -9.45
C PHE A 303 6.17 10.47 -9.50
N GLN A 304 6.45 9.19 -9.24
CA GLN A 304 7.81 8.65 -9.41
C GLN A 304 8.22 8.68 -10.88
N LEU A 305 7.33 8.27 -11.79
CA LEU A 305 7.58 8.33 -13.23
C LEU A 305 7.79 9.78 -13.70
N LEU A 306 7.02 10.73 -13.17
CA LEU A 306 7.23 12.16 -13.46
C LEU A 306 8.59 12.65 -12.97
N VAL A 307 9.00 12.31 -11.75
CA VAL A 307 10.34 12.64 -11.22
C VAL A 307 11.44 12.06 -12.10
N ASP A 308 11.29 10.82 -12.56
CA ASP A 308 12.28 10.16 -13.40
C ASP A 308 12.33 10.79 -14.80
N TYR A 309 11.17 11.13 -15.38
CA TYR A 309 11.08 11.84 -16.65
C TYR A 309 11.78 13.21 -16.59
N LEU A 310 11.57 13.98 -15.52
CA LEU A 310 12.14 15.32 -15.36
C LEU A 310 13.66 15.33 -15.12
N LYS A 311 14.29 14.17 -14.91
CA LYS A 311 15.76 14.05 -14.81
C LYS A 311 16.45 13.91 -16.17
N ARG A 312 15.69 13.75 -17.25
CA ARG A 312 16.24 13.61 -18.60
C ARG A 312 16.89 14.92 -19.05
N GLU A 313 17.93 14.81 -19.87
CA GLU A 313 18.64 15.98 -20.42
C GLU A 313 17.89 16.60 -21.60
N ASP A 314 17.11 15.79 -22.32
CA ASP A 314 16.37 16.12 -23.54
C ASP A 314 14.91 16.52 -23.27
N LEU A 315 14.66 17.30 -22.22
CA LEU A 315 13.32 17.78 -21.90
C LEU A 315 12.78 18.70 -22.98
N ARG A 316 11.50 18.52 -23.32
CA ARG A 316 10.80 19.42 -24.23
C ARG A 316 10.64 20.82 -23.62
N GLU A 317 10.72 21.84 -24.47
CA GLU A 317 10.68 23.25 -24.06
C GLU A 317 9.34 23.65 -23.43
N ASP A 318 8.23 23.07 -23.88
CA ASP A 318 6.89 23.31 -23.32
C ASP A 318 6.75 22.79 -21.88
N ILE A 319 7.36 21.65 -21.56
CA ILE A 319 7.39 21.12 -20.19
C ILE A 319 8.18 22.08 -19.27
N CYS A 320 9.30 22.61 -19.77
CA CYS A 320 10.12 23.59 -19.06
C CYS A 320 9.38 24.91 -18.79
N LYS A 321 8.39 25.26 -19.61
CA LYS A 321 7.51 26.44 -19.40
C LYS A 321 6.45 26.18 -18.33
N VAL A 322 5.96 24.95 -18.21
CA VAL A 322 4.96 24.58 -17.20
C VAL A 322 5.61 24.47 -15.82
N LEU A 323 6.72 23.72 -15.70
CA LEU A 323 7.44 23.54 -14.44
C LEU A 323 8.79 24.29 -14.47
N ASP A 324 8.92 25.30 -13.61
CA ASP A 324 10.20 26.00 -13.45
C ASP A 324 11.32 25.07 -12.95
N GLU A 325 12.56 25.53 -13.10
CA GLU A 325 13.76 24.75 -12.72
C GLU A 325 13.74 24.30 -11.25
N ASP A 326 13.21 25.14 -10.35
CA ASP A 326 13.18 24.83 -8.92
C ASP A 326 12.14 23.74 -8.61
N LEU A 327 10.96 23.82 -9.22
CA LEU A 327 9.93 22.77 -9.16
C LEU A 327 10.44 21.44 -9.69
N ARG A 328 11.19 21.44 -10.80
CA ARG A 328 11.73 20.21 -11.39
C ARG A 328 12.75 19.52 -10.49
N LYS A 329 13.68 20.28 -9.92
CA LYS A 329 14.73 19.74 -9.03
C LYS A 329 14.17 19.25 -7.71
N ASN A 330 13.20 19.98 -7.14
CA ASN A 330 12.68 19.73 -5.80
C ASN A 330 11.29 19.07 -5.80
N LEU A 331 10.85 18.49 -6.93
CA LEU A 331 9.51 17.90 -7.09
C LEU A 331 9.18 16.91 -5.96
N ARG A 332 10.09 15.95 -5.75
CA ARG A 332 9.92 14.90 -4.74
C ARG A 332 9.78 15.48 -3.33
N GLU A 333 10.71 16.35 -2.94
CA GLU A 333 10.76 16.94 -1.61
C GLU A 333 9.54 17.82 -1.34
N ARG A 334 9.11 18.60 -2.35
CA ARG A 334 7.90 19.44 -2.26
C ARG A 334 6.64 18.61 -2.09
N ILE A 335 6.46 17.53 -2.86
CA ILE A 335 5.29 16.66 -2.70
C ILE A 335 5.26 16.09 -1.28
N PHE A 336 6.36 15.52 -0.78
CA PHE A 336 6.40 14.98 0.57
C PHE A 336 6.26 16.05 1.66
N SER A 337 6.72 17.28 1.41
CA SER A 337 6.54 18.41 2.33
C SER A 337 5.07 18.83 2.44
N ILE A 338 4.33 18.86 1.33
CA ILE A 338 2.91 19.21 1.31
C ILE A 338 2.06 18.10 1.92
N ILE A 339 2.42 16.83 1.64
CA ILE A 339 1.83 15.71 2.36
C ILE A 339 2.12 15.88 3.84
N GLY A 340 3.37 16.06 4.25
CA GLY A 340 3.76 16.23 5.65
C GLY A 340 3.80 14.91 6.42
N GLU A 341 3.76 14.98 7.75
CA GLU A 341 3.83 13.79 8.60
C GLU A 341 2.50 13.03 8.62
N ARG A 342 2.58 11.71 8.63
CA ARG A 342 1.44 10.79 8.67
C ARG A 342 1.66 9.70 9.70
N ILE A 343 0.57 9.06 10.09
CA ILE A 343 0.63 7.84 10.89
C ILE A 343 0.98 6.73 9.91
N LEU A 344 2.22 6.25 9.98
CA LEU A 344 2.71 5.21 9.08
C LEU A 344 2.23 3.82 9.52
N HIS A 345 2.00 3.67 10.82
CA HIS A 345 1.52 2.42 11.41
C HIS A 345 0.92 2.68 12.79
N SER A 346 -0.05 1.85 13.19
CA SER A 346 -0.52 1.79 14.57
C SER A 346 -0.84 0.35 14.96
N GLY A 347 -0.70 0.03 16.24
CA GLY A 347 -0.87 -1.32 16.74
C GLY A 347 -1.10 -1.38 18.24
N ILE A 348 -1.40 -2.59 18.72
CA ILE A 348 -1.55 -2.89 20.14
C ILE A 348 -0.68 -4.10 20.48
N GLU A 349 0.25 -3.93 21.42
CA GLU A 349 1.01 -5.02 22.02
C GLU A 349 0.38 -5.46 23.34
N THR A 350 0.31 -6.77 23.57
CA THR A 350 -0.05 -7.34 24.87
C THR A 350 1.21 -7.84 25.57
N CYS A 351 1.40 -7.45 26.83
CA CYS A 351 2.56 -7.89 27.61
C CYS A 351 2.16 -8.30 29.03
N ILE A 352 2.82 -9.34 29.53
CA ILE A 352 2.70 -9.81 30.91
C ILE A 352 3.98 -9.41 31.63
N CYS A 353 3.87 -8.44 32.54
CA CYS A 353 5.03 -7.83 33.19
C CYS A 353 5.18 -8.32 34.64
N THR A 354 6.41 -8.67 35.04
CA THR A 354 6.76 -8.96 36.44
C THR A 354 7.71 -7.89 36.96
N PHE A 355 7.40 -7.32 38.13
CA PHE A 355 8.17 -6.23 38.72
C PHE A 355 8.71 -6.67 40.08
N ASN A 356 10.03 -6.76 40.22
CA ASN A 356 10.68 -7.07 41.49
C ASN A 356 11.01 -5.76 42.23
N GLY A 357 10.08 -5.26 43.05
CA GLY A 357 10.34 -4.13 43.96
C GLY A 357 10.69 -2.79 43.30
N GLY A 358 9.84 -2.28 42.38
CA GLY A 358 10.03 -0.96 41.76
C GLY A 358 11.07 -0.94 40.64
N GLY A 359 11.10 -1.99 39.81
CA GLY A 359 11.89 -2.07 38.58
C GLY A 359 11.15 -1.53 37.36
N SER A 360 11.87 -1.46 36.23
CA SER A 360 11.29 -1.21 34.91
C SER A 360 11.28 -2.51 34.11
N PHE A 361 10.26 -2.70 33.28
CA PHE A 361 10.18 -3.79 32.31
C PHE A 361 10.55 -3.25 30.93
N ILE A 362 11.46 -3.91 30.22
CA ILE A 362 11.97 -3.45 28.91
C ILE A 362 11.83 -4.59 27.91
N GLU A 363 11.16 -4.33 26.79
CA GLU A 363 10.98 -5.29 25.69
C GLU A 363 11.03 -4.56 24.34
N GLU A 364 11.28 -5.32 23.28
CA GLU A 364 11.14 -4.86 21.90
C GLU A 364 9.70 -4.93 21.43
N PHE A 365 9.30 -4.03 20.54
CA PHE A 365 8.05 -4.16 19.81
C PHE A 365 8.13 -5.36 18.84
N LYS A 366 7.12 -6.25 18.88
CA LYS A 366 7.10 -7.53 18.16
C LYS A 366 6.21 -7.50 16.92
N THR A 367 5.17 -6.67 16.96
CA THR A 367 4.11 -6.56 15.95
C THR A 367 4.39 -5.52 14.88
N ILE A 368 5.44 -4.70 15.01
CA ILE A 368 5.79 -3.70 13.99
C ILE A 368 6.22 -4.42 12.69
N PRO A 369 5.58 -4.12 11.55
CA PRO A 369 5.94 -4.72 10.27
C PRO A 369 7.40 -4.44 9.88
N LYS A 370 8.06 -5.41 9.25
CA LYS A 370 9.47 -5.31 8.82
C LYS A 370 9.75 -4.03 8.01
N LYS A 371 8.89 -3.71 7.05
CA LYS A 371 9.01 -2.50 6.22
C LYS A 371 9.09 -1.20 7.05
N ILE A 372 8.33 -1.12 8.15
CA ILE A 372 8.37 0.05 9.04
C ILE A 372 9.64 0.05 9.88
N LEU A 373 10.14 -1.13 10.30
CA LEU A 373 11.44 -1.25 10.97
C LEU A 373 12.61 -0.83 10.07
N ASP A 374 12.52 -1.15 8.77
CA ASP A 374 13.52 -0.76 7.78
C ASP A 374 13.54 0.78 7.64
N MET A 375 12.37 1.44 7.57
CA MET A 375 12.30 2.91 7.58
C MET A 375 12.90 3.53 8.86
N ILE A 376 12.70 2.91 10.03
CA ILE A 376 13.28 3.38 11.31
C ILE A 376 14.81 3.29 11.29
N SER A 377 15.37 2.37 10.51
CA SER A 377 16.81 2.11 10.45
C SER A 377 17.55 3.02 9.46
N GLU A 378 16.87 3.54 8.43
CA GLU A 378 17.44 4.31 7.31
C GLU A 378 17.43 5.84 7.50
N GLU A 379 17.70 6.34 8.72
CA GLU A 379 17.73 7.79 9.03
C GLU A 379 16.39 8.55 8.86
N ALA A 380 15.25 7.86 8.73
CA ALA A 380 13.97 8.54 8.64
C ALA A 380 13.59 9.25 9.95
N ASP A 381 13.02 10.45 9.84
CA ASP A 381 12.49 11.23 10.96
C ASP A 381 11.18 10.61 11.49
N ILE A 382 11.31 9.46 12.14
CA ILE A 382 10.19 8.68 12.70
C ILE A 382 10.12 8.89 14.22
N SER A 383 8.88 8.95 14.72
CA SER A 383 8.56 9.15 16.12
C SER A 383 7.49 8.17 16.57
N ILE A 384 7.75 7.47 17.67
CA ILE A 384 6.82 6.46 18.22
C ILE A 384 6.14 7.04 19.45
N PHE A 385 4.81 7.06 19.44
CA PHE A 385 3.98 7.43 20.59
C PHE A 385 3.29 6.20 21.14
N ALA A 386 3.28 6.05 22.46
CA ALA A 386 2.68 4.88 23.10
C ALA A 386 1.95 5.24 24.39
N VAL A 387 0.87 4.52 24.66
CA VAL A 387 0.10 4.59 25.91
C VAL A 387 -0.03 3.19 26.49
N VAL A 388 0.17 3.07 27.80
CA VAL A 388 -0.01 1.82 28.55
C VAL A 388 -1.39 1.79 29.19
N PHE A 389 -2.05 0.64 29.06
CA PHE A 389 -3.41 0.39 29.55
C PHE A 389 -3.42 -0.87 30.39
N ASP A 390 -3.84 -0.75 31.65
CA ASP A 390 -4.00 -1.89 32.55
C ASP A 390 -5.31 -2.62 32.26
N THR A 391 -5.21 -3.89 31.84
CA THR A 391 -6.37 -4.71 31.45
C THR A 391 -7.04 -5.43 32.61
N LYS A 392 -6.64 -5.18 33.86
CA LYS A 392 -7.26 -5.79 35.05
C LYS A 392 -8.75 -5.47 35.15
N ASP A 393 -9.57 -6.41 34.70
CA ASP A 393 -11.00 -6.38 34.90
C ASP A 393 -11.30 -6.64 36.39
N LYS A 394 -11.93 -5.68 37.09
CA LYS A 394 -12.34 -5.85 38.50
C LYS A 394 -13.26 -7.06 38.71
N LYS A 395 -13.84 -7.63 37.65
CA LYS A 395 -14.84 -8.70 37.71
C LYS A 395 -14.41 -10.07 37.16
N LYS A 396 -13.27 -10.21 36.48
CA LYS A 396 -12.86 -11.49 35.86
C LYS A 396 -11.41 -11.89 36.16
N SER A 397 -11.12 -12.35 37.37
CA SER A 397 -10.02 -13.30 37.58
C SER A 397 -10.54 -14.73 37.38
N PHE A 398 -10.82 -15.13 36.14
CA PHE A 398 -11.34 -16.46 35.80
C PHE A 398 -10.29 -17.41 35.21
N LEU A 399 -9.00 -17.02 35.12
CA LEU A 399 -7.96 -17.99 34.79
C LEU A 399 -7.40 -18.62 36.07
N ASN A 400 -7.68 -19.91 36.21
CA ASN A 400 -7.26 -20.82 37.27
C ASN A 400 -5.74 -21.06 37.31
N VAL A 401 -4.96 -20.00 37.55
CA VAL A 401 -3.65 -20.13 38.16
C VAL A 401 -3.80 -19.44 39.51
N LYS A 402 -3.41 -20.12 40.60
CA LYS A 402 -3.41 -19.58 41.97
C LYS A 402 -2.45 -18.39 42.06
N PHE A 403 -2.81 -17.26 41.48
CA PHE A 403 -2.25 -15.97 41.81
C PHE A 403 -2.83 -15.58 43.16
N LYS A 404 -1.95 -15.47 44.16
CA LYS A 404 -2.28 -15.09 45.54
C LYS A 404 -3.24 -13.90 45.50
N ALA A 405 -4.39 -14.06 46.17
CA ALA A 405 -5.39 -13.01 46.31
C ALA A 405 -4.72 -11.70 46.75
N PHE A 406 -4.89 -10.68 45.94
CA PHE A 406 -4.26 -9.38 46.08
C PHE A 406 -4.78 -8.60 47.30
N SER A 407 -3.88 -7.83 47.93
CA SER A 407 -4.17 -6.97 49.08
C SER A 407 -5.22 -5.88 48.77
N LYS A 408 -5.97 -5.48 49.81
CA LYS A 408 -7.13 -4.56 49.78
C LYS A 408 -6.80 -3.09 49.45
N ASP A 409 -5.53 -2.69 49.43
CA ASP A 409 -5.13 -1.26 49.37
C ASP A 409 -4.48 -0.84 48.02
N LYS A 410 -5.00 -1.37 46.91
CA LYS A 410 -4.51 -1.16 45.52
C LYS A 410 -4.81 0.21 44.89
N ASP A 411 -5.26 1.19 45.66
CA ASP A 411 -5.69 2.45 45.07
C ASP A 411 -4.54 3.32 44.55
N ASP A 412 -3.26 3.06 44.86
CA ASP A 412 -2.16 3.96 44.46
C ASP A 412 -1.25 3.46 43.32
N ASP A 413 -1.46 2.25 42.81
CA ASP A 413 -0.64 1.71 41.72
C ASP A 413 -1.00 2.33 40.37
N PHE A 414 0.02 2.63 39.55
CA PHE A 414 -0.15 3.05 38.16
C PHE A 414 1.06 2.67 37.31
N PHE A 415 0.86 2.68 35.99
CA PHE A 415 1.86 2.34 34.98
C PHE A 415 2.14 3.55 34.09
N ASN A 416 3.38 3.63 33.61
CA ASN A 416 3.82 4.63 32.65
C ASN A 416 4.66 3.95 31.57
N CYS A 417 4.60 4.47 30.35
CA CYS A 417 5.35 3.96 29.21
C CYS A 417 6.35 5.00 28.74
N GLN A 418 7.58 4.56 28.46
CA GLN A 418 8.64 5.37 27.87
C GLN A 418 9.21 4.61 26.67
N ILE A 419 9.71 5.34 25.67
CA ILE A 419 10.23 4.74 24.44
C ILE A 419 11.76 4.80 24.44
N ILE A 420 12.39 3.72 24.01
CA ILE A 420 13.81 3.70 23.64
C ILE A 420 13.86 3.54 22.13
N CYS A 421 14.45 4.51 21.45
CA CYS A 421 14.61 4.50 20.01
C CYS A 421 16.03 4.97 19.66
N HIS A 422 16.77 4.09 19.02
CA HIS A 422 18.14 4.30 18.53
C HIS A 422 18.18 4.02 17.04
N GLN A 423 18.93 4.82 16.29
CA GLN A 423 19.11 4.59 14.86
C GLN A 423 19.68 3.18 14.61
N GLY A 424 19.07 2.46 13.67
CA GLY A 424 19.49 1.11 13.28
C GLY A 424 19.17 0.00 14.31
N GLN A 425 18.46 0.29 15.40
CA GLN A 425 18.01 -0.72 16.36
C GLN A 425 16.49 -0.80 16.40
N LYS A 426 15.98 -2.00 16.73
CA LYS A 426 14.56 -2.18 16.96
C LYS A 426 14.11 -1.30 18.12
N PRO A 427 12.99 -0.56 17.95
CA PRO A 427 12.46 0.25 19.02
C PRO A 427 12.02 -0.63 20.19
N LYS A 428 12.20 -0.11 21.40
CA LYS A 428 11.85 -0.76 22.66
C LYS A 428 10.90 0.12 23.45
N TYR A 429 10.07 -0.50 24.25
CA TYR A 429 9.27 0.19 25.25
C TYR A 429 9.75 -0.16 26.65
N VAL A 430 9.59 0.79 27.56
CA VAL A 430 9.91 0.67 28.98
C VAL A 430 8.64 0.92 29.75
N ILE A 431 8.17 -0.09 30.46
CA ILE A 431 7.06 0.06 31.40
C ILE A 431 7.63 0.27 32.79
N CYS A 432 7.29 1.40 33.38
CA CYS A 432 7.62 1.69 34.77
C CYS A 432 6.36 1.61 35.62
N CYS A 433 6.50 1.02 36.80
CA CYS A 433 5.40 0.91 37.75
C CYS A 433 5.78 1.57 39.08
N ASN A 434 4.87 2.38 39.61
CA ASN A 434 4.97 2.86 40.99
C ASN A 434 4.03 2.01 41.86
N GLN A 435 4.61 1.19 42.74
CA GLN A 435 3.89 0.23 43.57
C GLN A 435 4.16 0.45 45.05
N LYS A 436 3.18 0.13 45.91
CA LYS A 436 3.37 0.09 47.37
C LYS A 436 3.99 -1.22 47.88
N ASP A 437 3.64 -2.35 47.27
CA ASP A 437 4.08 -3.69 47.67
C ASP A 437 5.13 -4.27 46.70
N SER A 438 6.16 -4.93 47.25
CA SER A 438 7.35 -5.37 46.50
C SER A 438 7.21 -6.71 45.75
N GLU A 439 6.08 -7.40 45.91
CA GLU A 439 5.86 -8.76 45.37
C GLU A 439 4.56 -8.84 44.56
N LEU A 440 4.61 -8.44 43.30
CA LEU A 440 3.52 -8.64 42.34
C LEU A 440 3.91 -9.69 41.29
N SER A 441 3.16 -10.79 41.27
CA SER A 441 3.15 -11.75 40.17
C SER A 441 2.22 -11.26 39.06
N GLY A 442 2.78 -11.09 37.85
CA GLY A 442 2.11 -10.87 36.56
C GLY A 442 1.12 -9.70 36.47
N CYS A 443 1.46 -8.63 35.74
CA CYS A 443 0.52 -7.59 35.31
C CYS A 443 0.22 -7.75 33.82
N ASP A 444 -1.06 -7.92 33.48
CA ASP A 444 -1.53 -7.94 32.10
C ASP A 444 -1.78 -6.52 31.59
N LEU A 445 -0.94 -6.07 30.67
CA LEU A 445 -0.97 -4.73 30.13
C LEU A 445 -1.11 -4.76 28.61
N LYS A 446 -1.81 -3.76 28.06
CA LYS A 446 -1.83 -3.46 26.63
C LYS A 446 -1.09 -2.15 26.38
N ILE A 447 -0.23 -2.13 25.37
CA ILE A 447 0.44 -0.92 24.90
C ILE A 447 -0.11 -0.60 23.52
N LYS A 448 -0.91 0.47 23.43
CA LYS A 448 -1.33 1.01 22.13
C LYS A 448 -0.27 1.99 21.67
N TYR A 449 0.21 1.83 20.44
CA TYR A 449 1.27 2.65 19.90
C TYR A 449 0.99 3.07 18.45
N MET A 450 1.54 4.21 18.07
CA MET A 450 1.49 4.75 16.72
C MET A 450 2.89 5.21 16.32
N ILE A 451 3.19 5.05 15.04
CA ILE A 451 4.45 5.42 14.41
C ILE A 451 4.12 6.56 13.46
N VAL A 452 4.66 7.75 13.75
CA VAL A 452 4.46 8.97 12.98
C VAL A 452 5.75 9.31 12.25
N GLY A 453 5.65 9.66 10.98
CA GLY A 453 6.79 10.09 10.19
C GLY A 453 6.38 10.58 8.81
N LYS A 454 7.36 10.95 8.00
CA LYS A 454 7.14 11.33 6.60
C LYS A 454 7.26 10.11 5.71
N TYR A 455 6.46 10.04 4.65
CA TYR A 455 6.69 9.06 3.59
C TYR A 455 8.00 9.36 2.88
N THR A 456 8.76 8.32 2.57
CA THR A 456 10.01 8.41 1.81
C THR A 456 9.86 7.86 0.40
N ASN A 457 8.75 7.20 0.08
CA ASN A 457 8.47 6.56 -1.21
C ASN A 457 7.00 6.78 -1.61
N PHE A 458 6.76 7.21 -2.85
CA PHE A 458 5.40 7.47 -3.37
C PHE A 458 4.50 6.24 -3.36
N ASN A 459 5.07 5.03 -3.51
CA ASN A 459 4.34 3.77 -3.43
C ASN A 459 3.82 3.47 -2.02
N SER A 460 4.39 4.12 -0.99
CA SER A 460 3.99 3.90 0.40
C SER A 460 2.91 4.87 0.88
N ILE A 461 2.56 5.88 0.07
CA ILE A 461 1.53 6.86 0.42
C ILE A 461 0.18 6.15 0.40
N ASP A 462 -0.52 6.21 1.52
CA ASP A 462 -1.95 5.93 1.57
C ASP A 462 -2.71 7.20 1.16
N TYR A 463 -3.19 7.22 -0.08
CA TYR A 463 -3.91 8.37 -0.62
C TYR A 463 -5.32 8.50 -0.02
N ASP A 464 -5.89 7.43 0.53
CA ASP A 464 -7.22 7.49 1.14
C ASP A 464 -7.21 8.24 2.47
N GLU A 465 -6.10 8.20 3.20
CA GLU A 465 -5.91 9.01 4.42
C GLU A 465 -5.86 10.51 4.15
N LEU A 466 -5.54 10.90 2.91
CA LEU A 466 -5.44 12.32 2.56
C LEU A 466 -6.80 13.01 2.51
N ASP A 467 -7.94 12.30 2.60
CA ASP A 467 -9.27 12.90 2.72
C ASP A 467 -9.43 13.78 3.95
N SER A 468 -8.65 13.50 5.00
CA SER A 468 -8.69 14.23 6.24
C SER A 468 -7.92 15.54 6.15
N ASP A 469 -8.53 16.62 6.66
CA ASP A 469 -7.83 17.90 6.90
C ASP A 469 -6.85 17.84 8.07
N ILE A 470 -6.76 16.69 8.77
CA ILE A 470 -5.90 16.50 9.93
C ILE A 470 -4.44 16.69 9.52
N GLN A 471 -3.77 17.58 10.25
CA GLN A 471 -2.34 17.83 10.09
C GLN A 471 -1.58 17.34 11.32
N LEU A 472 -0.49 16.62 11.08
CA LEU A 472 0.37 16.08 12.12
C LEU A 472 1.73 16.80 12.09
N LYS A 473 2.24 17.11 13.27
CA LYS A 473 3.58 17.65 13.45
C LYS A 473 4.20 17.15 14.74
N VAL A 474 5.40 16.59 14.66
CA VAL A 474 6.16 16.18 15.83
C VAL A 474 7.10 17.31 16.28
N ILE A 475 7.02 17.65 17.56
CA ILE A 475 7.89 18.60 18.24
C ILE A 475 8.78 17.82 19.21
N LYS A 476 10.09 18.01 19.11
CA LYS A 476 11.09 17.30 19.93
C LYS A 476 11.77 18.29 20.86
N ASN A 477 11.61 18.10 22.17
CA ASN A 477 12.22 18.96 23.19
C ASN A 477 13.20 18.15 24.03
N ASP A 478 14.47 18.54 24.06
CA ASP A 478 15.46 17.93 24.96
C ASP A 478 15.31 18.51 26.37
N ILE A 479 15.24 17.61 27.37
CA ILE A 479 14.95 17.93 28.77
C ILE A 479 16.08 17.43 29.64
N ASN A 480 16.62 18.30 30.49
CA ASN A 480 17.75 18.04 31.38
C ASN A 480 17.49 18.46 32.85
N GLN A 481 16.25 18.77 33.22
CA GLN A 481 15.87 19.21 34.57
C GLN A 481 14.78 18.31 35.16
N LYS A 482 14.73 18.17 36.49
CA LYS A 482 13.68 17.43 37.22
C LYS A 482 12.25 17.88 36.91
N PHE A 483 12.06 19.18 36.64
CA PHE A 483 10.79 19.82 36.28
C PHE A 483 11.06 20.69 35.07
N ASN A 484 10.24 20.57 34.04
CA ASN A 484 10.35 21.40 32.85
C ASN A 484 8.97 21.91 32.44
N LYS A 485 8.92 23.19 32.08
CA LYS A 485 7.75 23.88 31.56
C LYS A 485 8.17 24.48 30.22
N SER A 486 7.49 24.09 29.16
CA SER A 486 7.71 24.65 27.82
C SER A 486 6.37 24.98 27.17
N ILE A 487 6.36 26.07 26.39
CA ILE A 487 5.22 26.43 25.55
C ILE A 487 5.40 25.71 24.21
N LEU A 488 4.32 25.14 23.69
CA LEU A 488 4.31 24.42 22.43
C LEU A 488 3.81 25.34 21.31
N PRO A 489 4.34 25.20 20.08
CA PRO A 489 3.84 25.94 18.93
C PRO A 489 2.47 25.42 18.50
N GLY A 490 1.40 26.16 18.77
CA GLY A 490 0.04 25.84 18.37
C GLY A 490 -1.01 26.48 19.25
N ASP A 491 -2.27 26.21 18.91
CA ASP A 491 -3.41 26.88 19.51
C ASP A 491 -4.16 25.93 20.46
N SER A 492 -4.98 26.48 21.35
CA SER A 492 -5.76 25.71 22.31
C SER A 492 -6.78 24.72 21.68
N SER A 493 -7.11 24.92 20.41
CA SER A 493 -7.95 24.02 19.59
C SER A 493 -7.21 22.75 19.13
N ASP A 494 -5.88 22.76 19.13
CA ASP A 494 -5.10 21.59 18.74
C ASP A 494 -5.16 20.49 19.82
N HIS A 495 -4.92 19.24 19.39
CA HIS A 495 -4.75 18.11 20.29
C HIS A 495 -3.28 17.70 20.33
N PHE A 496 -2.76 17.54 21.54
CA PHE A 496 -1.38 17.14 21.77
C PHE A 496 -1.31 15.78 22.44
N ILE A 497 -0.41 14.91 21.97
CA ILE A 497 -0.05 13.62 22.59
C ILE A 497 1.44 13.66 22.92
N GLY A 498 1.81 13.24 24.12
CA GLY A 498 3.19 13.31 24.61
C GLY A 498 3.78 11.93 24.87
N THR A 499 5.07 11.76 24.59
CA THR A 499 5.80 10.55 24.96
C THR A 499 7.26 10.87 25.32
N PRO A 500 7.78 10.33 26.43
CA PRO A 500 9.20 10.44 26.74
C PRO A 500 10.02 9.43 25.92
N VAL A 501 11.08 9.91 25.28
CA VAL A 501 12.01 9.15 24.44
C VAL A 501 13.42 9.22 25.01
N LEU A 502 14.03 8.05 25.19
CA LEU A 502 15.33 7.88 25.82
C LEU A 502 16.39 7.59 24.75
N LYS A 503 17.39 8.48 24.64
CA LYS A 503 18.38 8.49 23.55
C LYS A 503 19.64 7.64 23.78
N ASP A 504 19.93 7.12 24.99
CA ASP A 504 21.27 6.56 25.28
C ASP A 504 21.36 5.47 26.36
N SER A 505 22.47 4.71 26.33
CA SER A 505 22.90 3.75 27.36
C SER A 505 23.09 4.37 28.76
N LYS A 506 23.37 5.68 28.83
CA LYS A 506 23.37 6.46 30.09
C LYS A 506 21.95 6.67 30.64
N GLY A 507 20.95 6.81 29.77
CA GLY A 507 19.52 6.81 30.13
C GLY A 507 19.09 5.45 30.69
N LEU A 508 19.55 4.34 30.08
CA LEU A 508 19.37 2.99 30.63
C LEU A 508 20.01 2.80 32.01
N LYS A 509 21.21 3.33 32.25
CA LYS A 509 21.84 3.29 33.59
C LYS A 509 21.04 4.06 34.64
N GLY A 510 20.36 5.14 34.26
CA GLY A 510 19.39 5.85 35.11
C GLY A 510 18.09 5.07 35.32
N LEU A 511 17.60 4.38 34.28
CA LEU A 511 16.44 3.49 34.34
C LEU A 511 16.67 2.22 35.17
N ASN A 512 17.92 1.81 35.40
CA ASN A 512 18.25 0.77 36.38
C ASN A 512 17.75 1.15 37.80
N GLN A 513 17.37 2.41 38.03
CA GLN A 513 16.71 2.89 39.25
C GLN A 513 15.17 3.00 39.17
N GLY A 514 14.54 2.67 38.03
CA GLY A 514 13.08 2.63 37.88
C GLY A 514 12.39 3.99 37.72
N SER A 515 13.10 5.02 37.26
CA SER A 515 12.57 6.40 37.17
C SER A 515 11.42 6.53 36.17
N ILE A 516 10.40 7.30 36.55
CA ILE A 516 9.17 7.54 35.81
C ILE A 516 9.11 8.99 35.35
N VAL A 517 8.93 9.19 34.04
CA VAL A 517 8.65 10.51 33.47
C VAL A 517 7.14 10.72 33.38
N GLY A 518 6.62 11.59 34.24
CA GLY A 518 5.25 12.06 34.17
C GLY A 518 5.14 13.32 33.31
N HIS A 519 3.98 13.51 32.70
CA HIS A 519 3.68 14.71 31.94
C HIS A 519 2.19 15.02 31.91
N TYR A 520 1.86 16.28 31.67
CA TYR A 520 0.54 16.73 31.22
C TYR A 520 0.67 18.05 30.47
N PHE A 521 -0.34 18.38 29.70
CA PHE A 521 -0.46 19.65 28.99
C PHE A 521 -1.19 20.68 29.87
N TYR A 522 -0.97 21.95 29.63
CA TYR A 522 -1.68 23.03 30.30
C TYR A 522 -1.98 24.15 29.32
N THR A 523 -3.05 24.91 29.60
CA THR A 523 -3.41 26.10 28.82
C THR A 523 -3.05 27.33 29.62
N GLU A 524 -2.26 28.22 29.04
CA GLU A 524 -1.89 29.51 29.63
C GLU A 524 -2.29 30.62 28.65
N GLN A 525 -3.30 31.40 29.03
CA GLN A 525 -4.02 32.33 28.14
C GLN A 525 -4.62 31.53 26.97
N ASP A 526 -3.95 31.51 25.82
CA ASP A 526 -4.37 30.76 24.62
C ASP A 526 -3.33 29.74 24.13
N ASN A 527 -2.14 29.73 24.76
CA ASN A 527 -1.06 28.82 24.39
C ASN A 527 -1.21 27.50 25.14
N VAL A 528 -0.87 26.41 24.46
CA VAL A 528 -0.70 25.11 25.12
C VAL A 528 0.77 24.93 25.47
N GLY A 529 1.03 24.52 26.69
CA GLY A 529 2.36 24.09 27.10
C GLY A 529 2.36 22.68 27.64
N VAL A 530 3.55 22.13 27.81
CA VAL A 530 3.77 20.84 28.46
C VAL A 530 4.56 21.01 29.74
N PHE A 531 4.07 20.35 30.80
CA PHE A 531 4.78 20.21 32.06
C PHE A 531 5.24 18.76 32.20
N THR A 532 6.55 18.55 32.25
CA THR A 532 7.17 17.24 32.43
C THR A 532 7.92 17.19 33.73
N PHE A 533 7.92 16.03 34.38
CA PHE A 533 8.58 15.84 35.67
C PHE A 533 9.04 14.41 35.84
N ASN A 534 10.10 14.23 36.64
CA ASN A 534 10.69 12.91 36.84
C ASN A 534 10.65 12.48 38.30
N TYR A 535 10.26 11.23 38.54
CA TYR A 535 10.12 10.65 39.87
C TYR A 535 10.81 9.28 39.96
N CYS A 536 11.57 9.05 41.04
CA CYS A 536 12.17 7.76 41.34
C CYS A 536 11.32 7.02 42.40
N PRO A 537 10.60 5.92 42.05
CA PRO A 537 9.80 5.15 42.99
C PRO A 537 10.60 4.55 44.14
N ARG A 538 11.83 4.08 43.87
CA ARG A 538 12.73 3.50 44.88
C ARG A 538 13.14 4.51 45.95
N GLN A 539 13.55 5.70 45.51
CA GLN A 539 13.98 6.78 46.42
C GLN A 539 12.80 7.54 47.02
N LYS A 540 11.61 7.42 46.43
CA LYS A 540 10.40 8.19 46.74
C LYS A 540 10.63 9.70 46.66
N LYS A 541 11.35 10.14 45.63
CA LYS A 541 11.76 11.53 45.42
C LYS A 541 11.70 11.92 43.93
N TYR A 542 11.46 13.20 43.67
CA TYR A 542 11.69 13.80 42.36
C TYR A 542 13.19 13.99 42.15
N VAL A 543 13.71 13.54 41.02
CA VAL A 543 15.16 13.50 40.76
C VAL A 543 15.45 14.10 39.39
N ASP A 544 16.62 14.72 39.23
CA ASP A 544 17.12 15.08 37.92
C ASP A 544 17.42 13.78 37.15
N LEU A 545 16.99 13.73 35.89
CA LEU A 545 17.12 12.57 35.02
C LEU A 545 18.32 12.80 34.08
N PRO A 546 18.98 11.74 33.56
CA PRO A 546 19.84 11.90 32.39
C PRO A 546 19.03 12.58 31.28
N THR A 547 19.69 13.42 30.48
CA THR A 547 19.05 14.13 29.37
C THR A 547 18.20 13.16 28.53
N PHE A 548 16.92 13.47 28.39
CA PHE A 548 15.98 12.72 27.55
C PHE A 548 15.24 13.67 26.62
N SER A 549 14.59 13.14 25.59
CA SER A 549 13.78 13.96 24.70
C SER A 549 12.31 13.70 24.95
N PHE A 550 11.53 14.75 25.10
CA PHE A 550 10.09 14.66 25.12
C PHE A 550 9.54 14.96 23.74
N TYR A 551 8.89 13.97 23.13
CA TYR A 551 8.27 14.12 21.82
C TYR A 551 6.80 14.47 22.04
N THR A 552 6.34 15.50 21.34
CA THR A 552 4.94 15.93 21.36
C THR A 552 4.40 15.85 19.94
N LEU A 553 3.37 15.04 19.73
CA LEU A 553 2.59 15.04 18.50
C LEU A 553 1.53 16.13 18.62
N LYS A 554 1.60 17.12 17.75
CA LYS A 554 0.55 18.10 17.51
C LYS A 554 -0.38 17.59 16.41
N ILE A 555 -1.68 17.61 16.69
CA ILE A 555 -2.75 17.23 15.77
C ILE A 555 -3.68 18.43 15.59
N SER A 556 -3.72 18.98 14.38
CA SER A 556 -4.54 20.14 14.01
C SER A 556 -5.73 19.74 13.14
N ASN A 557 -6.72 20.64 13.01
CA ASN A 557 -7.94 20.47 12.21
C ASN A 557 -8.82 19.25 12.61
N ILE A 558 -8.91 18.98 13.90
CA ILE A 558 -9.62 17.83 14.51
C ILE A 558 -11.15 18.01 14.63
N TYR A 559 -11.79 18.69 13.69
CA TYR A 559 -13.23 18.98 13.75
C TYR A 559 -14.05 17.68 13.91
N GLY A 560 -14.66 17.47 15.08
CA GLY A 560 -15.47 16.30 15.40
C GLY A 560 -14.72 15.00 15.72
N THR A 561 -13.38 14.99 15.73
CA THR A 561 -12.56 13.78 15.99
C THR A 561 -11.85 13.78 17.35
N SER A 562 -11.90 14.88 18.08
CA SER A 562 -11.43 14.96 19.46
C SER A 562 -12.59 15.22 20.42
N ASN A 563 -12.67 14.40 21.45
CA ASN A 563 -13.60 14.60 22.56
C ASN A 563 -12.82 15.02 23.80
N GLY A 564 -13.32 16.08 24.45
CA GLY A 564 -12.80 16.58 25.71
C GLY A 564 -13.84 16.43 26.80
N PHE A 565 -13.42 16.06 28.00
CA PHE A 565 -14.29 16.04 29.17
C PHE A 565 -13.52 16.48 30.41
N ASN A 566 -14.23 17.13 31.33
CA ASN A 566 -13.67 17.43 32.62
C ASN A 566 -13.56 16.15 33.47
N TYR A 567 -12.48 16.00 34.24
CA TYR A 567 -12.26 14.84 35.10
C TYR A 567 -13.43 14.54 36.05
N LYS A 568 -14.21 15.56 36.44
CA LYS A 568 -15.42 15.41 37.25
C LYS A 568 -16.42 14.42 36.65
N TYR A 569 -16.51 14.33 35.32
CA TYR A 569 -17.46 13.50 34.58
C TYR A 569 -16.84 12.16 34.10
N LYS A 570 -15.68 11.77 34.62
CA LYS A 570 -14.97 10.54 34.21
C LYS A 570 -15.80 9.25 34.28
N SER A 571 -16.79 9.19 35.17
CA SER A 571 -17.64 8.00 35.34
C SER A 571 -18.53 7.72 34.13
N GLU A 572 -18.87 8.75 33.35
CA GLU A 572 -19.68 8.61 32.15
C GLU A 572 -18.90 7.89 31.04
N ILE A 573 -17.58 8.08 31.02
CA ILE A 573 -16.68 7.57 29.97
C ILE A 573 -16.20 6.15 30.25
N TYR A 574 -16.26 5.67 31.50
CA TYR A 574 -15.89 4.28 31.80
C TYR A 574 -16.62 3.26 30.94
N LYS A 575 -17.87 3.56 30.53
CA LYS A 575 -18.66 2.71 29.64
C LYS A 575 -18.09 2.60 28.22
N GLU A 576 -17.23 3.53 27.82
CA GLU A 576 -16.61 3.61 26.50
C GLU A 576 -15.13 3.20 26.49
N ILE A 577 -14.58 2.75 27.64
CA ILE A 577 -13.18 2.30 27.76
C ILE A 577 -13.15 0.77 27.83
N ASP A 578 -13.43 0.14 26.70
CA ASP A 578 -13.20 -1.28 26.46
C ASP A 578 -11.86 -1.54 25.76
N HIS A 579 -11.30 -0.52 25.10
CA HIS A 579 -10.02 -0.56 24.38
C HIS A 579 -9.11 0.63 24.72
N PRO A 580 -7.77 0.48 24.59
CA PRO A 580 -6.84 1.59 24.81
C PRO A 580 -7.09 2.74 23.82
N LYS A 581 -7.09 3.97 24.33
CA LYS A 581 -7.26 5.23 23.59
C LYS A 581 -6.11 6.18 23.93
N TYR A 582 -5.77 7.07 23.01
CA TYR A 582 -4.73 8.09 23.24
C TYR A 582 -5.30 9.25 24.06
N PHE A 583 -5.27 9.10 25.38
CA PHE A 583 -5.66 10.13 26.32
C PHE A 583 -4.51 11.10 26.58
N SER A 584 -4.85 12.38 26.60
CA SER A 584 -3.98 13.48 27.00
C SER A 584 -4.62 14.26 28.13
N LEU A 585 -3.84 14.48 29.18
CA LEU A 585 -4.24 15.20 30.38
C LEU A 585 -3.94 16.69 30.22
N TYR A 586 -4.93 17.56 30.47
CA TYR A 586 -4.83 19.02 30.41
C TYR A 586 -5.11 19.64 31.77
N SER A 587 -4.37 20.70 32.12
CA SER A 587 -4.57 21.46 33.37
C SER A 587 -4.88 22.93 33.13
N LYS A 588 -5.83 23.49 33.91
CA LYS A 588 -6.25 24.90 33.90
C LYS A 588 -5.45 25.78 34.88
N ASN A 589 -4.12 25.72 34.86
CA ASN A 589 -3.17 26.46 35.75
C ASN A 589 -2.63 25.73 37.00
N ASN A 590 -2.69 24.41 37.07
CA ASN A 590 -2.11 23.68 38.21
C ASN A 590 -0.76 23.04 37.83
N PHE A 591 0.35 23.62 38.30
CA PHE A 591 1.72 23.15 37.99
C PHE A 591 2.26 22.16 39.04
N ARG A 592 1.44 21.18 39.44
CA ARG A 592 1.84 20.14 40.39
C ARG A 592 2.07 18.80 39.70
N PRO A 593 3.13 18.05 40.06
CA PRO A 593 3.37 16.72 39.51
C PRO A 593 2.24 15.72 39.83
N ILE A 594 1.54 15.24 38.80
CA ILE A 594 0.40 14.32 38.92
C ILE A 594 0.51 13.26 37.84
N PHE A 595 0.43 12.00 38.25
CA PHE A 595 0.46 10.87 37.33
C PHE A 595 -0.94 10.47 36.89
N PHE A 596 -1.03 10.05 35.63
CA PHE A 596 -2.24 9.49 35.07
C PHE A 596 -2.27 7.96 35.29
N LYS A 597 -3.36 7.45 35.87
CA LYS A 597 -3.66 6.03 35.98
C LYS A 597 -4.72 5.68 34.94
N TYR A 598 -4.41 4.73 34.07
CA TYR A 598 -5.27 4.32 32.97
C TYR A 598 -5.49 2.81 32.96
N ALA A 599 -6.73 2.39 33.17
CA ALA A 599 -7.12 0.99 33.24
C ALA A 599 -8.56 0.77 32.71
N ILE A 600 -8.92 -0.49 32.50
CA ILE A 600 -10.29 -0.85 32.11
C ILE A 600 -11.30 -0.34 33.15
N ASN A 601 -12.31 0.39 32.68
CA ASN A 601 -13.32 1.05 33.52
C ASN A 601 -12.76 2.01 34.60
N GLU A 602 -11.51 2.50 34.47
CA GLU A 602 -10.92 3.40 35.47
C GLU A 602 -9.93 4.42 34.87
N ILE A 603 -10.22 5.70 35.13
CA ILE A 603 -9.35 6.86 34.87
C ILE A 603 -9.08 7.53 36.22
N GLY A 604 -7.80 7.57 36.59
CA GLY A 604 -7.34 8.06 37.89
C GLY A 604 -6.28 9.14 37.77
N LEU A 605 -6.29 10.10 38.68
CA LEU A 605 -5.18 11.03 38.90
C LEU A 605 -4.50 10.65 40.22
N LYS A 606 -3.19 10.41 40.16
CA LYS A 606 -2.36 9.97 41.29
C LYS A 606 -1.36 11.04 41.69
N LYS A 607 -1.50 11.49 42.94
CA LYS A 607 -0.52 12.34 43.61
C LYS A 607 0.45 11.44 44.35
N ILE A 608 1.74 11.69 44.20
CA ILE A 608 2.77 10.96 44.93
C ILE A 608 3.44 11.91 45.92
N SER A 609 3.81 11.39 47.10
CA SER A 609 4.55 12.14 48.11
C SER A 609 6.05 12.12 47.82
N CYS A 610 6.72 13.28 47.99
CA CYS A 610 8.19 13.35 47.98
C CYS A 610 8.73 13.24 49.41
N LYS A 611 9.74 12.39 49.61
CA LYS A 611 10.50 12.30 50.88
C LYS A 611 11.71 13.22 50.94
N CYS A 612 11.75 14.28 50.12
CA CYS A 612 12.92 15.14 49.98
C CYS A 612 12.94 16.35 50.95
N ASN A 613 11.87 16.56 51.74
CA ASN A 613 11.66 17.60 52.78
C ASN A 613 11.85 19.07 52.38
N ASN A 614 12.63 19.40 51.35
CA ASN A 614 13.03 20.76 50.97
C ASN A 614 12.66 21.13 49.53
N CYS A 615 11.61 20.51 48.96
CA CYS A 615 11.21 20.75 47.58
C CYS A 615 9.95 21.60 47.46
N ASN A 616 9.76 22.33 46.36
CA ASN A 616 8.54 23.11 46.11
C ASN A 616 7.27 22.23 46.19
N VAL A 617 7.34 20.96 45.77
CA VAL A 617 6.23 19.99 45.86
C VAL A 617 5.92 19.59 47.31
N CYS A 618 6.93 19.65 48.19
CA CYS A 618 6.88 19.27 49.60
C CYS A 618 6.33 20.41 50.46
N ASN A 619 6.64 21.65 50.08
CA ASN A 619 6.39 22.86 50.86
C ASN A 619 5.10 23.59 50.46
N ASP A 620 4.48 23.21 49.34
CA ASP A 620 3.30 23.87 48.82
C ASP A 620 2.02 23.32 49.49
N SER A 621 1.35 24.19 50.28
CA SER A 621 0.14 23.90 51.06
C SER A 621 -1.17 24.18 50.30
N SER A 622 -1.11 24.66 49.05
CA SER A 622 -2.30 25.02 48.29
C SER A 622 -3.25 23.83 48.05
N LYS A 623 -4.57 24.09 48.03
CA LYS A 623 -5.59 23.05 47.84
C LYS A 623 -5.52 22.48 46.43
N PHE A 624 -5.27 21.17 46.33
CA PHE A 624 -5.29 20.43 45.08
C PHE A 624 -6.75 20.13 44.68
N SER A 625 -7.21 20.68 43.55
CA SER A 625 -8.49 20.28 42.96
C SER A 625 -8.27 19.41 41.72
N LYS A 626 -8.86 18.21 41.74
CA LYS A 626 -8.90 17.31 40.57
C LYS A 626 -9.81 17.86 39.47
N GLU A 627 -10.70 18.80 39.79
CA GLU A 627 -11.62 19.43 38.83
C GLU A 627 -10.90 20.39 37.85
N ASN A 628 -9.65 20.76 38.16
CA ASN A 628 -8.82 21.60 37.29
C ASN A 628 -8.19 20.82 36.11
N PHE A 629 -8.52 19.54 35.99
CA PHE A 629 -7.99 18.67 34.95
C PHE A 629 -9.08 18.26 33.97
N ASP A 630 -8.75 18.39 32.69
CA ASP A 630 -9.55 17.91 31.58
C ASP A 630 -8.79 16.76 30.88
N PHE A 631 -9.54 15.82 30.33
CA PHE A 631 -9.02 14.78 29.48
C PHE A 631 -9.48 15.07 28.06
N LYS A 632 -8.53 15.10 27.14
CA LYS A 632 -8.83 15.06 25.71
C LYS A 632 -8.39 13.70 25.18
N TYR A 633 -9.10 13.15 24.22
CA TYR A 633 -8.64 11.96 23.50
C TYR A 633 -8.96 12.05 22.02
N PHE A 634 -8.10 11.39 21.24
CA PHE A 634 -8.14 11.41 19.78
C PHE A 634 -8.57 10.05 19.25
N TYR A 635 -9.59 10.06 18.38
CA TYR A 635 -10.00 8.88 17.60
C TYR A 635 -9.19 8.84 16.30
N LEU A 636 -8.63 7.68 15.98
CA LEU A 636 -7.96 7.45 14.70
C LEU A 636 -9.02 7.11 13.64
N PRO A 637 -9.31 7.99 12.65
CA PRO A 637 -10.51 7.87 11.81
C PRO A 637 -10.56 6.61 10.94
N ASN A 638 -9.44 5.92 10.70
CA ASN A 638 -9.36 4.76 9.79
C ASN A 638 -8.66 3.51 10.38
N TYR A 639 -8.12 3.58 11.60
CA TYR A 639 -7.27 2.50 12.15
C TYR A 639 -7.95 1.57 13.15
N GLU A 640 -9.21 1.82 13.49
CA GLU A 640 -9.94 1.01 14.48
C GLU A 640 -10.85 -0.06 13.82
N LYS A 641 -10.72 -0.29 12.51
CA LYS A 641 -11.27 -1.47 11.82
C LYS A 641 -10.28 -2.65 11.88
N ILE A 642 -9.96 -3.12 13.09
CA ILE A 642 -9.28 -4.42 13.30
C ILE A 642 -9.98 -5.15 14.43
#